data_AF-A0A3Q9W1U8-F1
#
_entry.id   AF-A0A3Q9W1U8-F1
#
_cell.length_a   1.000
_cell.length_b   1.000
_cell.length_c   1.000
_cell.angle_alpha   90.00
_cell.angle_beta   90.00
_cell.angle_gamma   90.00
#
_symmetry.space_group_name_H-M   'P 1'
#
loop_
_entity.id
_entity.type
_entity.pdbx_description
1 polymer ?
#
loop_
_entity_poly.entity_id
_entity_poly.type
_entity_poly.pdbx_seq_one_letter_code
_entity_poly.pdbx_strand_id
1 'polypeptide(L)'
;MIKIKRLMDLGQSKWSLSAALALTLSGCGGGSDSAGTSDSVQRTVTPEKNQVPVVSIATLPEQRERIAFSLTASASDADGRVASYAWSHSSSLSLLEVDTDTATPTYTVPDIHEDANITFTVTVTDDQGATQQSSHSVLIRRNTASVTLNGRVTDEPIANADVILTAGESKLQVKANTDGHYSATLVVDENEVHYPVMISATGVDAQSEVKFVSVLNSMTHLVQQAGEDAQLDKTENFGVNVTNVSTAEYALMTRAGTALNSDVELNQALLNVDADEKMLLASLIKIVVDNSDYSLPEGVTSTLDLIDDEHTAQQFENDINVADPTLIETIKTAIKQDGDLIDDTTAPLGGEFILQAVKHFNAAAYHVSLNDAGQGTLSAINTVKIESWQQDNNTVRISLAEPLHISTWENNPDRSVYIDSLEMTILAENSVFRTVDIIEQGTTVFSGNDPYTEPYVKSYTSNLLNKEMTLALPGEEEMLGLWHIEVRESDGQAGRGSPDQYLLERNGEISTPLQDSQREVLAWRIHDNMLEVDYRIGEQTITEVFWITKKLGAAYQYVSLAKGEAGMADTRYGILVKQQSDAAFTDNNVIGRWQGFIGMSQAPFDMDLFSSGELYIDTFDRQYAWRVDNGELIRERFRYDNTLTPECKPGMPDCILEAKVTHQLVAQSGDHYYVNRQFEQFDREGNTTSFYHSLLVYHYTPEIVQTEFLPSNLDDIHHMWANDESSGWSNVTFGPMRWYSESSDSVTNRLIIDNTVYQYELENGKLAIMLDGQAHYVELLNYDVDGMQICFYAASRGCQESDKQQWYYNFDGYAVTTQVIGQGKFYPSYQESPEGDSAFFYVEPEAGYMLQSIIGCDGEQNGLDYLITARDTDCEITATFVEKPNLAELAGITDLRLAECVNQASVLSPQAITSLACTPEDAIQSLNGLNSLTGLQDLTLGPVAVTDFDLSALSQLTSLAIEGSERGITSLTISHPEKLLELTLSEAELSDGVLTSLELARFTSLQRLDLTGNALSTFNGESWPDLVALTLADNQLEVLNLSQNFKLNELKISNNLLSTLDISNNPELQILDISAIPLEQLDLSHHVQLTSLKLSRNPIKQIDLSHNSLLESLSFSYTSIAELDLRHNPLLNNVYVRANALRSITGIEAIENKDVRLELSQNPLSNDTLSYLLQLRNDGYNDLTFGQSSLAEIVITGRGSVSESAIELENNQYLDLFLQPDTGYQVGSATGCPGVLLNRLYTLGPLQGFCVLQVEFVPLP
;
A
#
# COMPACT_ATOMS: atom_id res chain seq x y z
N MET A 1 -27.31 20.76 -50.92
CA MET A 1 -28.10 20.52 -52.16
C MET A 1 -29.56 20.89 -51.86
N ILE A 2 -30.12 21.98 -52.39
CA ILE A 2 -31.12 22.00 -53.49
C ILE A 2 -32.25 20.96 -53.24
N LYS A 3 -33.49 21.31 -52.84
CA LYS A 3 -34.59 21.97 -53.60
C LYS A 3 -35.76 22.22 -52.60
N ILE A 4 -36.34 23.42 -52.45
CA ILE A 4 -37.29 24.14 -53.33
C ILE A 4 -38.58 23.31 -53.58
N LYS A 5 -39.79 23.70 -53.17
CA LYS A 5 -40.60 24.85 -53.68
C LYS A 5 -41.89 25.00 -52.81
N ARG A 6 -42.30 26.18 -52.28
CA ARG A 6 -42.91 27.39 -52.93
C ARG A 6 -44.35 27.10 -53.42
N LEU A 7 -45.43 27.79 -53.02
CA LEU A 7 -45.93 29.17 -53.35
C LEU A 7 -47.44 29.18 -52.96
N MET A 8 -48.23 30.25 -52.76
CA MET A 8 -48.27 31.69 -53.09
C MET A 8 -49.57 32.22 -52.41
N ASP A 9 -49.90 33.50 -52.20
CA ASP A 9 -49.25 34.81 -52.11
C ASP A 9 -50.40 35.87 -52.08
N LEU A 10 -50.05 37.14 -51.81
CA LEU A 10 -50.84 38.41 -51.82
C LEU A 10 -51.44 38.81 -50.46
N GLY A 11 -51.20 39.99 -49.88
CA GLY A 11 -50.48 41.21 -50.29
C GLY A 11 -50.56 42.27 -49.15
N GLN A 12 -49.63 43.24 -49.17
CA GLN A 12 -49.16 44.10 -48.07
C GLN A 12 -50.11 45.25 -47.58
N SER A 13 -49.97 45.70 -46.32
CA SER A 13 -49.30 46.98 -45.95
C SER A 13 -49.50 47.44 -44.47
N LYS A 14 -48.39 47.91 -43.87
CA LYS A 14 -48.12 48.88 -42.78
C LYS A 14 -49.14 49.23 -41.65
N TRP A 15 -48.60 49.07 -40.42
CA TRP A 15 -48.49 50.02 -39.28
C TRP A 15 -49.71 50.54 -38.50
N SER A 16 -49.45 50.64 -37.19
CA SER A 16 -49.86 51.67 -36.19
C SER A 16 -51.19 51.54 -35.43
N LEU A 17 -51.00 51.52 -34.10
CA LEU A 17 -51.64 52.27 -33.01
C LEU A 17 -53.14 52.14 -32.71
N SER A 18 -53.38 51.77 -31.44
CA SER A 18 -54.14 52.51 -30.41
C SER A 18 -55.62 52.82 -30.62
N ALA A 19 -56.45 52.48 -29.62
CA ALA A 19 -56.93 53.45 -28.62
C ALA A 19 -58.28 53.05 -27.99
N ALA A 20 -58.27 53.08 -26.65
CA ALA A 20 -59.25 53.64 -25.71
C ALA A 20 -60.78 53.67 -26.01
N LEU A 21 -61.55 53.18 -25.03
CA LEU A 21 -62.89 53.65 -24.67
C LEU A 21 -62.71 54.68 -23.53
N ALA A 22 -62.91 55.97 -23.76
CA ALA A 22 -64.18 56.72 -23.70
C ALA A 22 -64.77 56.87 -22.29
N LEU A 23 -64.75 58.11 -21.77
CA LEU A 23 -65.72 58.61 -20.78
C LEU A 23 -66.06 60.08 -21.08
N THR A 24 -67.36 60.35 -21.09
CA THR A 24 -68.02 61.63 -21.42
C THR A 24 -68.43 62.40 -20.15
N LEU A 25 -68.19 63.72 -20.15
CA LEU A 25 -69.12 64.86 -19.88
C LEU A 25 -70.31 64.61 -18.90
N SER A 26 -70.70 65.47 -17.95
CA SER A 26 -70.86 66.94 -17.94
C SER A 26 -71.53 67.39 -16.63
N GLY A 27 -71.53 68.70 -16.34
CA GLY A 27 -72.46 69.35 -15.40
C GLY A 27 -72.55 70.87 -15.57
N CYS A 28 -73.70 71.32 -16.10
CA CYS A 28 -74.41 72.64 -16.05
C CYS A 28 -73.64 73.97 -15.90
N GLY A 29 -73.91 75.06 -16.63
CA GLY A 29 -75.18 75.70 -17.08
C GLY A 29 -75.08 77.17 -16.58
N GLY A 30 -75.25 78.27 -17.32
CA GLY A 30 -76.27 78.68 -18.29
C GLY A 30 -76.56 80.18 -18.07
N GLY A 31 -76.70 80.98 -19.16
CA GLY A 31 -77.32 82.32 -19.24
C GLY A 31 -76.52 83.51 -18.64
N SER A 32 -76.56 84.74 -19.13
CA SER A 32 -77.43 85.41 -20.12
C SER A 32 -76.90 86.83 -20.44
N ASP A 33 -77.17 87.28 -21.67
CA ASP A 33 -77.56 88.64 -22.12
C ASP A 33 -76.63 89.87 -21.95
N SER A 34 -76.06 90.27 -23.10
CA SER A 34 -76.25 91.54 -23.85
C SER A 34 -76.82 92.78 -23.10
N ALA A 35 -76.42 94.04 -23.35
CA ALA A 35 -75.69 94.67 -24.44
C ALA A 35 -75.16 96.03 -23.98
N GLY A 36 -74.17 96.58 -24.69
CA GLY A 36 -73.77 97.98 -24.57
C GLY A 36 -72.70 98.39 -25.59
N THR A 37 -73.14 98.89 -26.75
CA THR A 37 -72.41 99.87 -27.58
C THR A 37 -72.42 101.23 -26.85
N SER A 38 -71.52 102.21 -26.98
CA SER A 38 -70.54 102.61 -28.00
C SER A 38 -69.57 103.66 -27.41
N ASP A 39 -68.48 103.90 -28.16
CA ASP A 39 -67.73 105.15 -28.33
C ASP A 39 -66.65 105.61 -27.32
N SER A 40 -65.42 105.23 -27.70
CA SER A 40 -64.27 106.08 -28.03
C SER A 40 -63.79 107.16 -27.06
N VAL A 41 -62.59 106.95 -26.49
CA VAL A 41 -61.53 107.97 -26.36
C VAL A 41 -60.16 107.30 -26.57
N GLN A 42 -59.24 108.05 -27.19
CA GLN A 42 -57.92 107.66 -27.71
C GLN A 42 -56.99 106.93 -26.73
N ARG A 43 -56.25 105.94 -27.26
CA ARG A 43 -55.11 105.26 -26.61
C ARG A 43 -53.80 105.65 -27.29
N THR A 44 -52.88 106.23 -26.52
CA THR A 44 -51.44 106.05 -26.71
C THR A 44 -51.02 104.90 -25.80
N VAL A 45 -50.48 103.82 -26.35
CA VAL A 45 -49.95 102.69 -25.57
C VAL A 45 -48.54 102.39 -26.07
N THR A 46 -47.58 102.66 -25.19
CA THR A 46 -46.22 102.10 -25.15
C THR A 46 -46.28 100.56 -25.11
N PRO A 47 -45.36 99.83 -25.75
CA PRO A 47 -45.41 98.36 -25.81
C PRO A 47 -45.27 97.78 -24.39
N GLU A 48 -46.21 96.93 -23.97
CA GLU A 48 -46.05 96.13 -22.77
C GLU A 48 -44.93 95.11 -23.00
N LYS A 49 -44.10 94.94 -21.97
CA LYS A 49 -42.96 94.03 -21.95
C LYS A 49 -43.49 92.63 -21.63
N ASN A 50 -43.26 91.65 -22.51
CA ASN A 50 -43.65 90.25 -22.33
C ASN A 50 -43.26 89.71 -20.94
N GLN A 51 -44.20 89.07 -20.25
CA GLN A 51 -43.93 88.38 -18.97
C GLN A 51 -43.52 86.94 -19.24
N VAL A 52 -42.61 86.40 -18.42
CA VAL A 52 -42.17 85.01 -18.57
C VAL A 52 -43.22 84.05 -18.00
N PRO A 53 -43.43 82.86 -18.59
CA PRO A 53 -44.37 81.87 -18.08
C PRO A 53 -43.96 81.36 -16.69
N VAL A 54 -44.91 80.93 -15.87
CA VAL A 54 -44.64 80.23 -14.60
C VAL A 54 -44.73 78.73 -14.85
N VAL A 55 -43.72 77.97 -14.44
CA VAL A 55 -43.69 76.51 -14.57
C VAL A 55 -43.24 75.84 -13.28
N SER A 56 -43.89 74.72 -12.93
CA SER A 56 -43.48 73.79 -11.89
C SER A 56 -43.62 72.34 -12.36
N ILE A 57 -42.82 71.43 -11.80
CA ILE A 57 -42.93 69.99 -12.03
C ILE A 57 -43.58 69.35 -10.79
N ALA A 58 -44.54 68.45 -10.99
CA ALA A 58 -45.13 67.65 -9.92
C ALA A 58 -44.07 66.76 -9.26
N THR A 59 -44.07 66.69 -7.92
CA THR A 59 -43.07 65.94 -7.16
C THR A 59 -43.20 64.44 -7.40
N LEU A 60 -42.12 63.81 -7.86
CA LEU A 60 -41.97 62.37 -7.96
C LEU A 60 -40.63 61.96 -7.33
N PRO A 61 -40.60 61.44 -6.09
CA PRO A 61 -39.37 61.33 -5.32
C PRO A 61 -38.44 60.19 -5.80
N GLU A 62 -38.99 59.02 -6.09
CA GLU A 62 -38.22 57.85 -6.48
C GLU A 62 -38.95 57.01 -7.53
N GLN A 63 -38.18 56.29 -8.35
CA GLN A 63 -38.62 55.30 -9.33
C GLN A 63 -37.62 54.13 -9.36
N ARG A 64 -37.99 53.03 -10.01
CA ARG A 64 -37.08 51.91 -10.27
C ARG A 64 -36.69 51.87 -11.73
N GLU A 65 -35.51 51.35 -12.02
CA GLU A 65 -35.09 51.07 -13.38
C GLU A 65 -36.05 50.13 -14.12
N ARG A 66 -35.99 50.13 -15.45
CA ARG A 66 -36.79 49.29 -16.37
C ARG A 66 -38.31 49.46 -16.25
N ILE A 67 -38.80 50.24 -15.29
CA ILE A 67 -40.21 50.63 -15.12
C ILE A 67 -40.42 52.01 -15.75
N ALA A 68 -41.40 52.10 -16.65
CA ALA A 68 -41.78 53.37 -17.25
C ALA A 68 -42.48 54.27 -16.22
N PHE A 69 -42.07 55.53 -16.14
CA PHE A 69 -42.71 56.54 -15.30
C PHE A 69 -42.91 57.87 -16.04
N SER A 70 -43.89 58.65 -15.61
CA SER A 70 -44.19 59.95 -16.22
C SER A 70 -43.94 61.11 -15.27
N LEU A 71 -43.37 62.20 -15.79
CA LEU A 71 -43.33 63.49 -15.10
C LEU A 71 -44.51 64.36 -15.55
N THR A 72 -44.91 65.33 -14.74
CA THR A 72 -46.01 66.25 -15.09
C THR A 72 -45.60 67.68 -14.79
N ALA A 73 -45.51 68.53 -15.82
CA ALA A 73 -45.28 69.96 -15.68
C ALA A 73 -46.61 70.73 -15.70
N SER A 74 -46.78 71.64 -14.74
CA SER A 74 -47.86 72.63 -14.71
C SER A 74 -47.27 73.98 -15.11
N ALA A 75 -47.77 74.55 -16.21
CA ALA A 75 -47.30 75.86 -16.68
C ALA A 75 -48.47 76.78 -17.05
N SER A 76 -48.35 78.06 -16.70
CA SER A 76 -49.32 79.09 -17.08
C SER A 76 -48.60 80.39 -17.41
N ASP A 77 -49.11 81.11 -18.39
CA ASP A 77 -48.62 82.42 -18.78
C ASP A 77 -49.65 83.51 -18.47
N ALA A 78 -49.18 84.67 -17.97
CA ALA A 78 -50.06 85.70 -17.41
C ALA A 78 -50.61 86.67 -18.46
N ASP A 79 -49.88 86.85 -19.57
CA ASP A 79 -50.19 87.75 -20.68
C ASP A 79 -50.37 87.02 -22.03
N GLY A 80 -50.28 85.69 -22.07
CA GLY A 80 -50.42 84.88 -23.28
C GLY A 80 -50.81 83.41 -23.05
N ARG A 81 -50.29 82.50 -23.88
CA ARG A 81 -50.48 81.04 -23.78
C ARG A 81 -49.14 80.33 -23.87
N VAL A 82 -49.05 79.18 -23.21
CA VAL A 82 -47.90 78.26 -23.37
C VAL A 82 -47.89 77.71 -24.81
N ALA A 83 -46.80 77.95 -25.54
CA ALA A 83 -46.63 77.55 -26.93
C ALA A 83 -45.96 76.18 -27.09
N SER A 84 -44.98 75.85 -26.24
CA SER A 84 -44.26 74.57 -26.32
C SER A 84 -43.60 74.16 -25.00
N TYR A 85 -43.43 72.86 -24.82
CA TYR A 85 -42.59 72.25 -23.78
C TYR A 85 -41.35 71.66 -24.45
N ALA A 86 -40.21 71.74 -23.77
CA ALA A 86 -39.00 71.04 -24.15
C ALA A 86 -38.35 70.46 -22.89
N TRP A 87 -38.30 69.14 -22.80
CA TRP A 87 -37.65 68.44 -21.69
C TRP A 87 -36.20 68.09 -22.01
N SER A 88 -35.38 68.08 -20.96
CA SER A 88 -33.98 67.64 -20.97
C SER A 88 -33.64 67.01 -19.63
N HIS A 89 -32.61 66.17 -19.58
CA HIS A 89 -32.15 65.54 -18.34
C HIS A 89 -30.64 65.64 -18.15
N SER A 90 -30.18 65.49 -16.91
CA SER A 90 -28.75 65.47 -16.56
C SER A 90 -28.08 64.11 -16.73
N SER A 91 -28.84 63.04 -16.98
CA SER A 91 -28.30 61.68 -17.10
C SER A 91 -27.38 61.49 -18.31
N SER A 92 -26.30 60.73 -18.12
CA SER A 92 -25.47 60.17 -19.19
C SER A 92 -26.00 58.84 -19.75
N LEU A 93 -27.02 58.26 -19.11
CA LEU A 93 -27.66 57.01 -19.53
C LEU A 93 -28.55 57.23 -20.76
N SER A 94 -28.65 56.21 -21.61
CA SER A 94 -29.54 56.24 -22.79
C SER A 94 -30.98 55.89 -22.39
N LEU A 95 -31.70 56.87 -21.85
CA LEU A 95 -33.11 56.72 -21.47
C LEU A 95 -34.00 56.48 -22.70
N LEU A 96 -35.03 55.64 -22.54
CA LEU A 96 -36.12 55.58 -23.51
C LEU A 96 -37.11 56.70 -23.19
N GLU A 97 -37.28 57.64 -24.11
CA GLU A 97 -38.09 58.85 -23.90
C GLU A 97 -39.29 58.90 -24.85
N VAL A 98 -40.46 59.25 -24.33
CA VAL A 98 -41.70 59.40 -25.10
C VAL A 98 -42.38 60.71 -24.72
N ASP A 99 -42.90 61.44 -25.71
CA ASP A 99 -43.68 62.69 -25.55
C ASP A 99 -42.95 63.84 -24.81
N THR A 100 -41.64 64.00 -25.07
CA THR A 100 -40.76 65.05 -24.46
C THR A 100 -41.03 66.48 -24.94
N ASP A 101 -41.98 66.68 -25.85
CA ASP A 101 -42.51 67.97 -26.28
C ASP A 101 -43.88 68.32 -25.63
N THR A 102 -44.35 67.49 -24.70
CA THR A 102 -45.63 67.67 -23.99
C THR A 102 -45.46 68.03 -22.51
N ALA A 103 -46.57 68.34 -21.83
CA ALA A 103 -46.58 68.57 -20.39
C ALA A 103 -46.31 67.29 -19.57
N THR A 104 -46.46 66.10 -20.17
CA THR A 104 -46.37 64.80 -19.48
C THR A 104 -45.47 63.80 -20.21
N PRO A 105 -44.15 63.97 -20.20
CA PRO A 105 -43.23 63.00 -20.81
C PRO A 105 -43.16 61.69 -20.01
N THR A 106 -42.87 60.59 -20.70
CA THR A 106 -42.57 59.29 -20.08
C THR A 106 -41.12 58.93 -20.30
N TYR A 107 -40.47 58.41 -19.27
CA TYR A 107 -39.11 57.92 -19.28
C TYR A 107 -39.06 56.47 -18.79
N THR A 108 -38.21 55.66 -19.43
CA THR A 108 -37.77 54.37 -18.89
C THR A 108 -36.25 54.38 -18.81
N VAL A 109 -35.74 54.13 -17.60
CA VAL A 109 -34.30 54.05 -17.36
C VAL A 109 -33.84 52.63 -17.73
N PRO A 110 -32.72 52.47 -18.48
CA PRO A 110 -32.14 51.15 -18.72
C PRO A 110 -31.58 50.56 -17.42
N ASP A 111 -30.95 49.39 -17.52
CA ASP A 111 -30.23 48.77 -16.41
C ASP A 111 -29.17 49.72 -15.80
N ILE A 112 -29.08 49.77 -14.47
CA ILE A 112 -28.14 50.58 -13.70
C ILE A 112 -27.50 49.77 -12.57
N HIS A 113 -26.17 49.85 -12.45
CA HIS A 113 -25.43 49.16 -11.40
C HIS A 113 -25.35 49.94 -10.07
N GLU A 114 -25.76 51.20 -10.03
CA GLU A 114 -25.81 52.04 -8.83
C GLU A 114 -27.01 53.00 -8.88
N ASP A 115 -27.57 53.33 -7.70
CA ASP A 115 -28.68 54.28 -7.57
C ASP A 115 -28.31 55.64 -8.19
N ALA A 116 -29.12 56.12 -9.13
CA ALA A 116 -28.80 57.30 -9.92
C ALA A 116 -29.81 58.43 -9.69
N ASN A 117 -29.33 59.64 -9.39
CA ASN A 117 -30.16 60.84 -9.38
C ASN A 117 -30.19 61.49 -10.76
N ILE A 118 -31.37 61.52 -11.39
CA ILE A 118 -31.56 62.17 -12.69
C ILE A 118 -32.38 63.45 -12.50
N THR A 119 -31.77 64.60 -12.83
CA THR A 119 -32.46 65.89 -12.82
C THR A 119 -33.10 66.15 -14.17
N PHE A 120 -34.43 66.22 -14.20
CA PHE A 120 -35.21 66.55 -15.38
C PHE A 120 -35.56 68.04 -15.36
N THR A 121 -35.27 68.74 -16.46
CA THR A 121 -35.54 70.16 -16.64
C THR A 121 -36.51 70.37 -17.79
N VAL A 122 -37.65 71.00 -17.49
CA VAL A 122 -38.60 71.45 -18.49
C VAL A 122 -38.35 72.92 -18.81
N THR A 123 -38.25 73.24 -20.10
CA THR A 123 -38.26 74.61 -20.60
C THR A 123 -39.61 74.88 -21.25
N VAL A 124 -40.33 75.88 -20.75
CA VAL A 124 -41.63 76.28 -21.30
C VAL A 124 -41.47 77.61 -22.01
N THR A 125 -41.95 77.68 -23.26
CA THR A 125 -41.91 78.90 -24.08
C THR A 125 -43.34 79.41 -24.27
N ASP A 126 -43.57 80.70 -24.05
CA ASP A 126 -44.85 81.36 -24.33
C ASP A 126 -45.03 81.69 -25.83
N ASP A 127 -46.20 82.20 -26.21
CA ASP A 127 -46.54 82.56 -27.59
C ASP A 127 -45.88 83.88 -28.08
N GLN A 128 -45.11 84.54 -27.22
CA GLN A 128 -44.33 85.75 -27.49
C GLN A 128 -42.81 85.51 -27.45
N GLY A 129 -42.39 84.26 -27.22
CA GLY A 129 -41.01 83.78 -27.27
C GLY A 129 -40.20 83.89 -25.98
N ALA A 130 -40.78 84.24 -24.82
CA ALA A 130 -40.05 84.18 -23.55
C ALA A 130 -40.14 82.78 -22.91
N THR A 131 -39.07 82.42 -22.18
CA THR A 131 -38.86 81.06 -21.68
C THR A 131 -38.66 81.06 -20.17
N GLN A 132 -39.22 80.06 -19.48
CA GLN A 132 -38.92 79.76 -18.09
C GLN A 132 -38.62 78.27 -17.90
N GLN A 133 -37.73 77.96 -16.94
CA GLN A 133 -37.34 76.60 -16.61
C GLN A 133 -37.76 76.20 -15.20
N SER A 134 -38.04 74.91 -15.03
CA SER A 134 -38.15 74.24 -13.73
C SER A 134 -37.43 72.90 -13.80
N SER A 135 -36.80 72.51 -12.70
CA SER A 135 -36.04 71.26 -12.61
C SER A 135 -36.51 70.43 -11.41
N HIS A 136 -36.57 69.11 -11.58
CA HIS A 136 -36.91 68.16 -10.52
C HIS A 136 -35.99 66.94 -10.62
N SER A 137 -35.44 66.50 -9.48
CA SER A 137 -34.61 65.31 -9.42
C SER A 137 -35.45 64.09 -9.02
N VAL A 138 -35.32 63.01 -9.78
CA VAL A 138 -35.89 61.71 -9.46
C VAL A 138 -34.76 60.77 -9.09
N LEU A 139 -34.85 60.13 -7.92
CA LEU A 139 -33.94 59.04 -7.54
C LEU A 139 -34.37 57.76 -8.25
N ILE A 140 -33.52 57.21 -9.11
CA ILE A 140 -33.74 55.92 -9.73
C ILE A 140 -33.02 54.87 -8.90
N ARG A 141 -33.78 53.95 -8.31
CA ARG A 141 -33.28 52.80 -7.57
C ARG A 141 -32.98 51.65 -8.53
N ARG A 142 -31.82 51.01 -8.35
CA ARG A 142 -31.56 49.71 -8.99
C ARG A 142 -32.43 48.62 -8.35
N ASN A 143 -32.70 47.52 -9.04
CA ASN A 143 -33.33 46.35 -8.44
C ASN A 143 -32.26 45.53 -7.71
N THR A 144 -32.66 44.92 -6.60
CA THR A 144 -31.73 44.16 -5.77
C THR A 144 -32.45 42.97 -5.16
N ALA A 145 -31.71 41.90 -4.93
CA ALA A 145 -32.07 40.83 -4.01
C ALA A 145 -31.20 40.92 -2.74
N SER A 146 -31.71 40.45 -1.61
CA SER A 146 -30.96 40.46 -0.36
C SER A 146 -31.33 39.28 0.54
N VAL A 147 -30.33 38.74 1.22
CA VAL A 147 -30.49 37.71 2.26
C VAL A 147 -29.57 38.04 3.43
N THR A 148 -30.02 37.75 4.65
CA THR A 148 -29.20 37.87 5.86
C THR A 148 -28.68 36.50 6.26
N LEU A 149 -27.37 36.30 6.20
CA LEU A 149 -26.72 35.06 6.62
C LEU A 149 -26.30 35.17 8.08
N ASN A 150 -26.76 34.24 8.90
CA ASN A 150 -26.41 34.10 10.31
C ASN A 150 -25.62 32.80 10.50
N GLY A 151 -24.31 32.94 10.68
CA GLY A 151 -23.40 31.80 10.66
C GLY A 151 -22.35 31.83 11.77
N ARG A 152 -21.49 30.82 11.76
CA ARG A 152 -20.34 30.70 12.68
C ARG A 152 -19.09 30.28 11.91
N VAL A 153 -17.96 30.91 12.21
CA VAL A 153 -16.64 30.47 11.75
C VAL A 153 -16.02 29.58 12.82
N THR A 154 -15.89 28.28 12.54
CA THR A 154 -15.52 27.32 13.58
C THR A 154 -14.83 26.07 13.02
N ASP A 155 -13.80 25.66 13.73
CA ASP A 155 -13.36 24.27 13.89
C ASP A 155 -13.42 24.00 15.40
N GLU A 156 -12.64 24.76 16.15
CA GLU A 156 -13.10 25.47 17.35
C GLU A 156 -13.46 26.93 16.98
N PRO A 157 -14.27 27.67 17.77
CA PRO A 157 -14.67 29.02 17.40
C PRO A 157 -13.48 29.96 17.09
N ILE A 158 -13.41 30.45 15.85
CA ILE A 158 -12.35 31.35 15.40
C ILE A 158 -12.75 32.78 15.76
N ALA A 159 -12.22 33.26 16.89
CA ALA A 159 -12.59 34.54 17.46
C ALA A 159 -12.20 35.73 16.56
N ASN A 160 -13.14 36.66 16.36
CA ASN A 160 -12.94 37.91 15.63
C ASN A 160 -12.49 37.77 14.16
N ALA A 161 -12.74 36.61 13.55
CA ALA A 161 -12.42 36.36 12.15
C ALA A 161 -12.98 37.47 11.23
N ASP A 162 -12.20 37.86 10.23
CA ASP A 162 -12.64 38.73 9.16
C ASP A 162 -13.42 37.89 8.14
N VAL A 163 -14.72 38.15 8.01
CA VAL A 163 -15.64 37.37 7.16
C VAL A 163 -16.02 38.21 5.94
N ILE A 164 -15.83 37.64 4.76
CA ILE A 164 -16.07 38.26 3.46
C ILE A 164 -17.10 37.42 2.70
N LEU A 165 -18.23 38.02 2.34
CA LEU A 165 -19.24 37.44 1.47
C LEU A 165 -19.09 38.02 0.07
N THR A 166 -19.13 37.17 -0.95
CA THR A 166 -19.08 37.56 -2.36
C THR A 166 -20.10 36.81 -3.20
N ALA A 167 -20.71 37.51 -4.16
CA ALA A 167 -21.54 36.94 -5.22
C ALA A 167 -21.37 37.80 -6.48
N GLY A 168 -20.69 37.28 -7.50
CA GLY A 168 -20.27 38.11 -8.65
C GLY A 168 -19.29 39.21 -8.20
N GLU A 169 -19.57 40.46 -8.58
CA GLU A 169 -18.80 41.63 -8.15
C GLU A 169 -19.27 42.18 -6.79
N SER A 170 -20.46 41.81 -6.33
CA SER A 170 -20.98 42.22 -5.02
C SER A 170 -20.17 41.59 -3.88
N LYS A 171 -19.70 42.44 -2.96
CA LYS A 171 -18.86 42.07 -1.82
C LYS A 171 -19.30 42.76 -0.54
N LEU A 172 -19.32 42.02 0.57
CA LEU A 172 -19.56 42.54 1.92
C LEU A 172 -18.49 41.98 2.86
N GLN A 173 -17.98 42.82 3.77
CA GLN A 173 -17.08 42.39 4.84
C GLN A 173 -17.69 42.70 6.20
N VAL A 174 -17.69 41.71 7.08
CA VAL A 174 -18.09 41.82 8.50
C VAL A 174 -17.03 41.18 9.38
N LYS A 175 -17.17 41.33 10.70
CA LYS A 175 -16.34 40.62 11.68
C LYS A 175 -17.20 39.63 12.46
N ALA A 176 -16.68 38.42 12.68
CA ALA A 176 -17.22 37.51 13.66
C ALA A 176 -17.00 38.07 15.09
N ASN A 177 -17.78 37.60 16.05
CA ASN A 177 -17.58 37.91 17.46
C ASN A 177 -16.54 36.97 18.10
N THR A 178 -16.39 37.04 19.43
CA THR A 178 -15.44 36.20 20.18
C THR A 178 -15.76 34.70 20.15
N ASP A 179 -17.00 34.34 19.83
CA ASP A 179 -17.47 32.95 19.75
C ASP A 179 -17.54 32.46 18.28
N GLY A 180 -17.00 33.24 17.34
CA GLY A 180 -17.00 32.93 15.90
C GLY A 180 -18.29 33.27 15.15
N HIS A 181 -19.34 33.78 15.83
CA HIS A 181 -20.61 34.09 15.18
C HIS A 181 -20.56 35.38 14.36
N TYR A 182 -21.20 35.38 13.20
CA TYR A 182 -21.38 36.56 12.35
C TYR A 182 -22.82 36.67 11.85
N SER A 183 -23.21 37.90 11.49
CA SER A 183 -24.48 38.19 10.82
C SER A 183 -24.23 39.22 9.73
N ALA A 184 -24.62 38.91 8.50
CA ALA A 184 -24.30 39.70 7.32
C ALA A 184 -25.46 39.73 6.32
N THR A 185 -25.96 40.94 6.00
CA THR A 185 -26.97 41.12 4.95
C THR A 185 -26.30 41.44 3.62
N LEU A 186 -26.19 40.44 2.74
CA LEU A 186 -25.66 40.61 1.40
C LEU A 186 -26.76 41.14 0.48
N VAL A 187 -26.47 42.22 -0.26
CA VAL A 187 -27.38 42.84 -1.22
C VAL A 187 -26.72 42.81 -2.60
N VAL A 188 -27.37 42.16 -3.56
CA VAL A 188 -26.85 41.97 -4.92
C VAL A 188 -27.80 42.57 -5.95
N ASP A 189 -27.26 42.98 -7.09
CA ASP A 189 -28.01 43.45 -8.26
C ASP A 189 -28.78 42.31 -8.94
N GLU A 190 -29.87 42.60 -9.68
CA GLU A 190 -30.64 41.55 -10.37
C GLU A 190 -29.83 40.78 -11.41
N ASN A 191 -28.76 41.36 -11.96
CA ASN A 191 -27.92 40.68 -12.92
C ASN A 191 -26.91 39.73 -12.24
N GLU A 192 -26.72 39.81 -10.92
CA GLU A 192 -25.79 38.96 -10.15
C GLU A 192 -26.47 37.86 -9.35
N VAL A 193 -27.80 37.79 -9.34
CA VAL A 193 -28.55 36.83 -8.49
C VAL A 193 -28.34 35.35 -8.83
N HIS A 194 -27.67 35.06 -9.95
CA HIS A 194 -27.36 33.72 -10.42
C HIS A 194 -26.00 33.21 -9.92
N TYR A 195 -25.13 34.09 -9.41
CA TYR A 195 -23.84 33.69 -8.86
C TYR A 195 -24.02 33.01 -7.49
N PRO A 196 -23.35 31.87 -7.25
CA PRO A 196 -23.17 31.28 -5.93
C PRO A 196 -22.63 32.29 -4.91
N VAL A 197 -23.05 32.17 -3.65
CA VAL A 197 -22.53 33.02 -2.57
C VAL A 197 -21.35 32.33 -1.91
N MET A 198 -20.16 32.91 -2.02
CA MET A 198 -18.96 32.44 -1.33
C MET A 198 -18.75 33.23 -0.04
N ILE A 199 -18.46 32.53 1.05
CA ILE A 199 -18.12 33.08 2.35
C ILE A 199 -16.67 32.68 2.65
N SER A 200 -15.77 33.65 2.73
CA SER A 200 -14.38 33.45 3.15
C SER A 200 -14.16 34.06 4.52
N ALA A 201 -13.57 33.32 5.43
CA ALA A 201 -13.23 33.77 6.78
C ALA A 201 -11.73 33.62 7.03
N THR A 202 -11.09 34.67 7.53
CA THR A 202 -9.66 34.64 7.91
C THR A 202 -9.52 34.96 9.39
N GLY A 203 -8.79 34.13 10.12
CA GLY A 203 -8.45 34.38 11.52
C GLY A 203 -7.57 35.62 11.69
N VAL A 204 -7.42 36.08 12.92
CA VAL A 204 -6.62 37.28 13.26
C VAL A 204 -5.50 36.92 14.22
N ASP A 205 -4.48 37.78 14.30
CA ASP A 205 -3.33 37.63 15.20
C ASP A 205 -2.66 36.25 15.07
N ALA A 206 -2.67 35.45 16.14
CA ALA A 206 -2.06 34.11 16.18
C ALA A 206 -2.73 33.10 15.24
N GLN A 207 -3.94 33.38 14.76
CA GLN A 207 -4.69 32.53 13.82
C GLN A 207 -4.75 33.13 12.41
N SER A 208 -3.85 34.07 12.07
CA SER A 208 -3.85 34.73 10.75
C SER A 208 -3.58 33.78 9.57
N GLU A 209 -3.05 32.59 9.84
CA GLU A 209 -2.86 31.50 8.86
C GLU A 209 -4.11 30.65 8.64
N VAL A 210 -5.12 30.76 9.52
CA VAL A 210 -6.38 30.01 9.40
C VAL A 210 -7.29 30.72 8.41
N LYS A 211 -7.54 30.07 7.27
CA LYS A 211 -8.48 30.53 6.24
C LYS A 211 -9.51 29.44 5.96
N PHE A 212 -10.77 29.76 6.19
CA PHE A 212 -11.90 28.88 5.85
C PHE A 212 -12.77 29.47 4.75
N VAL A 213 -13.38 28.59 3.97
CA VAL A 213 -14.26 28.95 2.87
C VAL A 213 -15.51 28.06 2.91
N SER A 214 -16.65 28.65 2.59
CA SER A 214 -17.91 27.94 2.35
C SER A 214 -18.56 28.51 1.09
N VAL A 215 -19.18 27.65 0.28
CA VAL A 215 -19.90 28.06 -0.94
C VAL A 215 -21.34 27.61 -0.83
N LEU A 216 -22.23 28.58 -0.98
CA LEU A 216 -23.67 28.40 -0.98
C LEU A 216 -24.22 28.51 -2.41
N ASN A 217 -25.47 28.06 -2.61
CA ASN A 217 -26.18 28.26 -3.87
C ASN A 217 -26.33 29.74 -4.25
N SER A 218 -26.82 29.97 -5.47
CA SER A 218 -27.08 31.31 -5.98
C SER A 218 -28.04 32.11 -5.09
N MET A 219 -27.92 33.44 -5.11
CA MET A 219 -28.83 34.33 -4.38
C MET A 219 -30.31 34.03 -4.69
N THR A 220 -30.63 33.64 -5.93
CA THR A 220 -31.98 33.24 -6.33
C THR A 220 -32.51 32.09 -5.48
N HIS A 221 -31.67 31.09 -5.20
CA HIS A 221 -32.03 29.94 -4.38
C HIS A 221 -32.02 30.29 -2.90
N LEU A 222 -31.04 31.06 -2.42
CA LEU A 222 -30.95 31.47 -1.02
C LEU A 222 -32.13 32.33 -0.57
N VAL A 223 -32.61 33.24 -1.41
CA VAL A 223 -33.83 34.03 -1.11
C VAL A 223 -35.08 33.14 -1.02
N GLN A 224 -35.12 32.04 -1.77
CA GLN A 224 -36.23 31.08 -1.66
C GLN A 224 -36.13 30.25 -0.38
N GLN A 225 -34.91 29.81 -0.01
CA GLN A 225 -34.66 29.08 1.23
C GLN A 225 -34.98 29.94 2.47
N ALA A 226 -34.61 31.22 2.44
CA ALA A 226 -34.84 32.19 3.51
C ALA A 226 -36.32 32.57 3.74
N GLY A 227 -37.23 32.11 2.87
CA GLY A 227 -38.67 32.34 3.03
C GLY A 227 -39.08 33.81 3.20
N GLU A 228 -40.03 34.05 4.12
CA GLU A 228 -40.62 35.39 4.34
C GLU A 228 -39.78 36.29 5.24
N ASP A 229 -38.90 35.74 6.10
CA ASP A 229 -38.09 36.54 7.02
C ASP A 229 -36.75 37.00 6.41
N ALA A 230 -36.39 36.44 5.24
CA ALA A 230 -35.19 36.75 4.48
C ALA A 230 -33.89 36.53 5.27
N GLN A 231 -33.92 35.61 6.24
CA GLN A 231 -32.75 35.18 7.00
C GLN A 231 -32.43 33.71 6.68
N LEU A 232 -31.15 33.36 6.80
CA LEU A 232 -30.69 31.98 6.77
C LEU A 232 -29.83 31.71 8.00
N ASP A 233 -30.16 30.66 8.73
CA ASP A 233 -29.29 30.08 9.76
C ASP A 233 -28.91 28.62 9.44
N LYS A 234 -28.12 28.00 10.34
CA LYS A 234 -27.61 26.64 10.11
C LYS A 234 -28.70 25.57 9.97
N THR A 235 -29.93 25.83 10.42
CA THR A 235 -31.06 24.91 10.31
C THR A 235 -31.76 24.97 8.94
N GLU A 236 -31.60 26.10 8.24
CA GLU A 236 -32.14 26.29 6.88
C GLU A 236 -31.09 26.00 5.81
N ASN A 237 -29.83 26.33 6.09
CA ASN A 237 -28.71 26.00 5.23
C ASN A 237 -27.43 25.88 6.07
N PHE A 238 -26.97 24.65 6.31
CA PHE A 238 -25.78 24.39 7.13
C PHE A 238 -24.53 25.14 6.63
N GLY A 239 -24.41 25.39 5.32
CA GLY A 239 -23.28 26.08 4.71
C GLY A 239 -23.08 27.54 5.14
N VAL A 240 -24.01 28.13 5.92
CA VAL A 240 -23.75 29.42 6.60
C VAL A 240 -22.70 29.27 7.71
N ASN A 241 -22.43 28.07 8.21
CA ASN A 241 -21.24 27.82 9.00
C ASN A 241 -20.02 27.65 8.07
N VAL A 242 -18.91 28.28 8.44
CA VAL A 242 -17.66 28.24 7.69
C VAL A 242 -16.65 27.44 8.52
N THR A 243 -16.32 26.24 8.07
CA THR A 243 -15.61 25.23 8.85
C THR A 243 -14.42 24.64 8.09
N ASN A 244 -13.61 23.84 8.77
CA ASN A 244 -12.61 22.98 8.12
C ASN A 244 -13.25 22.03 7.08
N VAL A 245 -14.45 21.50 7.34
CA VAL A 245 -15.20 20.62 6.42
C VAL A 245 -15.69 21.36 5.18
N SER A 246 -16.29 22.56 5.33
CA SER A 246 -16.72 23.35 4.16
C SER A 246 -15.53 23.80 3.31
N THR A 247 -14.38 24.05 3.95
CA THR A 247 -13.14 24.44 3.27
C THR A 247 -12.56 23.29 2.47
N ALA A 248 -12.58 22.07 3.01
CA ALA A 248 -12.20 20.85 2.30
C ALA A 248 -13.09 20.59 1.06
N GLU A 249 -14.41 20.80 1.19
CA GLU A 249 -15.33 20.71 0.05
C GLU A 249 -14.99 21.74 -1.03
N TYR A 250 -14.72 22.99 -0.62
CA TYR A 250 -14.31 24.06 -1.54
C TYR A 250 -13.04 23.72 -2.32
N ALA A 251 -11.97 23.29 -1.63
CA ALA A 251 -10.70 22.94 -2.27
C ALA A 251 -10.90 21.83 -3.33
N LEU A 252 -11.65 20.77 -2.99
CA LEU A 252 -11.93 19.67 -3.92
C LEU A 252 -12.76 20.11 -5.15
N MET A 253 -13.66 21.08 -4.99
CA MET A 253 -14.41 21.65 -6.12
C MET A 253 -13.52 22.46 -7.07
N THR A 254 -12.55 23.21 -6.54
CA THR A 254 -11.77 24.20 -7.30
C THR A 254 -10.43 23.68 -7.82
N ARG A 255 -9.91 22.56 -7.32
CA ARG A 255 -8.64 21.94 -7.78
C ARG A 255 -8.52 21.80 -9.31
N ALA A 256 -9.62 21.49 -9.99
CA ALA A 256 -9.65 21.37 -11.46
C ALA A 256 -9.75 22.71 -12.21
N GLY A 257 -9.63 23.85 -11.52
CA GLY A 257 -9.78 25.20 -12.09
C GLY A 257 -11.21 25.56 -12.50
N THR A 258 -12.22 24.85 -11.97
CA THR A 258 -13.63 25.07 -12.30
C THR A 258 -14.10 26.42 -11.76
N ALA A 259 -14.58 27.30 -12.63
CA ALA A 259 -15.21 28.54 -12.20
C ALA A 259 -16.61 28.28 -11.64
N LEU A 260 -16.96 28.93 -10.53
CA LEU A 260 -18.24 28.75 -9.83
C LEU A 260 -19.16 29.96 -10.08
N ASN A 261 -19.64 30.15 -11.32
CA ASN A 261 -20.44 31.32 -11.70
C ASN A 261 -21.95 31.05 -11.71
N SER A 262 -22.39 29.80 -11.54
CA SER A 262 -23.80 29.42 -11.51
C SER A 262 -24.04 28.17 -10.67
N ASP A 263 -25.29 27.92 -10.28
CA ASP A 263 -25.67 26.68 -9.59
C ASP A 263 -25.39 25.42 -10.44
N VAL A 264 -25.42 25.52 -11.77
CA VAL A 264 -25.11 24.41 -12.67
C VAL A 264 -23.62 24.05 -12.59
N GLU A 265 -22.74 25.06 -12.65
CA GLU A 265 -21.30 24.88 -12.51
C GLU A 265 -20.92 24.41 -11.10
N LEU A 266 -21.60 24.91 -10.07
CA LEU A 266 -21.44 24.45 -8.70
C LEU A 266 -21.81 22.95 -8.57
N ASN A 267 -22.96 22.54 -9.09
CA ASN A 267 -23.36 21.12 -9.06
C ASN A 267 -22.36 20.23 -9.81
N GLN A 268 -21.82 20.70 -10.94
CA GLN A 268 -20.80 19.95 -11.67
C GLN A 268 -19.48 19.86 -10.88
N ALA A 269 -19.08 20.92 -10.19
CA ALA A 269 -17.88 20.91 -9.34
C ALA A 269 -18.06 19.98 -8.14
N LEU A 270 -19.25 19.94 -7.54
CA LEU A 270 -19.60 19.04 -6.43
C LEU A 270 -19.47 17.55 -6.81
N LEU A 271 -19.70 17.17 -8.06
CA LEU A 271 -19.48 15.79 -8.53
C LEU A 271 -18.01 15.36 -8.46
N ASN A 272 -17.06 16.28 -8.32
CA ASN A 272 -15.65 15.97 -8.13
C ASN A 272 -15.27 15.72 -6.65
N VAL A 273 -16.16 16.05 -5.71
CA VAL A 273 -15.87 15.99 -4.27
C VAL A 273 -16.08 14.57 -3.76
N ASP A 274 -15.00 13.90 -3.37
CA ASP A 274 -15.06 12.63 -2.67
C ASP A 274 -15.32 12.84 -1.17
N ALA A 275 -16.26 12.06 -0.62
CA ALA A 275 -16.70 12.21 0.76
C ALA A 275 -15.61 11.87 1.79
N ASP A 276 -14.81 10.82 1.57
CA ASP A 276 -13.75 10.42 2.50
C ASP A 276 -12.53 11.33 2.37
N GLU A 277 -12.17 11.71 1.14
CA GLU A 277 -11.11 12.71 0.90
C GLU A 277 -11.46 14.06 1.55
N LYS A 278 -12.74 14.48 1.47
CA LYS A 278 -13.21 15.67 2.18
C LYS A 278 -12.97 15.57 3.69
N MET A 279 -13.26 14.42 4.30
CA MET A 279 -13.03 14.20 5.74
C MET A 279 -11.53 14.18 6.09
N LEU A 280 -10.70 13.59 5.22
CA LEU A 280 -9.25 13.60 5.36
C LEU A 280 -8.70 15.03 5.36
N LEU A 281 -9.01 15.83 4.33
CA LEU A 281 -8.52 17.21 4.22
C LEU A 281 -9.01 18.09 5.37
N ALA A 282 -10.26 17.90 5.81
CA ALA A 282 -10.79 18.60 6.99
C ALA A 282 -10.03 18.23 8.28
N SER A 283 -9.55 16.99 8.38
CA SER A 283 -8.73 16.52 9.50
C SER A 283 -7.33 17.11 9.47
N LEU A 284 -6.70 17.23 8.29
CA LEU A 284 -5.39 17.89 8.14
C LEU A 284 -5.45 19.36 8.57
N ILE A 285 -6.52 20.07 8.18
CA ILE A 285 -6.77 21.44 8.66
C ILE A 285 -6.87 21.45 10.19
N LYS A 286 -7.70 20.57 10.76
CA LYS A 286 -7.95 20.53 12.21
C LYS A 286 -6.68 20.24 13.02
N ILE A 287 -5.79 19.38 12.51
CA ILE A 287 -4.48 19.11 13.11
C ILE A 287 -3.67 20.40 13.26
N VAL A 288 -3.57 21.20 12.20
CA VAL A 288 -2.81 22.46 12.22
C VAL A 288 -3.47 23.50 13.13
N VAL A 289 -4.80 23.53 13.19
CA VAL A 289 -5.54 24.54 13.98
C VAL A 289 -5.49 24.22 15.48
N ASP A 290 -5.67 22.96 15.87
CA ASP A 290 -5.87 22.57 17.27
C ASP A 290 -4.61 22.01 17.95
N ASN A 291 -3.60 21.59 17.19
CA ASN A 291 -2.42 20.94 17.74
C ASN A 291 -1.15 21.79 17.55
N SER A 292 -0.62 22.33 18.66
CA SER A 292 0.59 23.16 18.65
C SER A 292 1.87 22.44 18.23
N ASP A 293 1.86 21.10 18.20
CA ASP A 293 3.01 20.30 17.79
C ASP A 293 3.15 20.24 16.26
N TYR A 294 2.12 20.63 15.51
CA TYR A 294 2.11 20.65 14.05
C TYR A 294 1.97 22.09 13.55
N SER A 295 2.76 22.46 12.55
CA SER A 295 2.69 23.75 11.87
C SER A 295 2.54 23.56 10.36
N LEU A 296 2.13 24.61 9.64
CA LEU A 296 2.09 24.58 8.18
C LEU A 296 3.48 24.22 7.59
N PRO A 297 3.53 23.37 6.54
CA PRO A 297 4.76 23.07 5.83
C PRO A 297 5.44 24.30 5.23
N GLU A 298 6.75 24.21 4.95
CA GLU A 298 7.49 25.30 4.32
C GLU A 298 6.89 25.68 2.95
N GLY A 299 6.67 26.98 2.72
CA GLY A 299 6.07 27.47 1.47
C GLY A 299 4.54 27.54 1.49
N VAL A 300 3.88 26.93 2.48
CA VAL A 300 2.42 26.97 2.66
C VAL A 300 2.05 28.15 3.57
N THR A 301 1.15 29.04 3.12
CA THR A 301 0.87 30.30 3.85
C THR A 301 -0.46 30.31 4.60
N SER A 302 -1.32 29.33 4.38
CA SER A 302 -2.58 29.18 5.10
C SER A 302 -3.13 27.76 5.06
N THR A 303 -4.10 27.46 5.93
CA THR A 303 -4.80 26.16 5.97
C THR A 303 -5.51 25.83 4.66
N LEU A 304 -5.94 26.82 3.89
CA LEU A 304 -6.50 26.60 2.55
C LEU A 304 -5.40 26.20 1.56
N ASP A 305 -4.26 26.89 1.56
CA ASP A 305 -3.14 26.59 0.66
C ASP A 305 -2.59 25.16 0.91
N LEU A 306 -2.67 24.68 2.16
CA LEU A 306 -2.27 23.31 2.53
C LEU A 306 -3.05 22.24 1.76
N ILE A 307 -4.35 22.45 1.57
CA ILE A 307 -5.25 21.43 1.02
C ILE A 307 -5.70 21.71 -0.41
N ASP A 308 -5.45 22.90 -0.95
CA ASP A 308 -5.78 23.24 -2.34
C ASP A 308 -4.87 22.50 -3.33
N ASP A 309 -3.64 22.15 -2.92
CA ASP A 309 -2.71 21.32 -3.68
C ASP A 309 -2.70 19.86 -3.18
N GLU A 310 -2.95 18.91 -4.09
CA GLU A 310 -3.04 17.47 -3.74
C GLU A 310 -1.71 16.91 -3.25
N HIS A 311 -0.59 17.30 -3.86
CA HIS A 311 0.74 16.81 -3.50
C HIS A 311 1.17 17.31 -2.11
N THR A 312 0.97 18.61 -1.83
CA THR A 312 1.23 19.23 -0.54
C THR A 312 0.42 18.57 0.58
N ALA A 313 -0.86 18.31 0.35
CA ALA A 313 -1.73 17.62 1.32
C ALA A 313 -1.26 16.18 1.58
N GLN A 314 -0.89 15.44 0.52
CA GLN A 314 -0.43 14.06 0.63
C GLN A 314 0.90 13.95 1.37
N GLN A 315 1.83 14.87 1.14
CA GLN A 315 3.10 14.91 1.86
C GLN A 315 2.87 15.16 3.35
N PHE A 316 2.02 16.13 3.69
CA PHE A 316 1.70 16.42 5.09
C PHE A 316 0.97 15.27 5.78
N GLU A 317 0.07 14.57 5.09
CA GLU A 317 -0.54 13.33 5.58
C GLU A 317 0.53 12.27 5.90
N ASN A 318 1.51 12.07 5.01
CA ASN A 318 2.58 11.10 5.22
C ASN A 318 3.43 11.47 6.44
N ASP A 319 3.79 12.74 6.60
CA ASP A 319 4.56 13.24 7.74
C ASP A 319 3.82 12.99 9.06
N ILE A 320 2.51 13.24 9.10
CA ILE A 320 1.67 12.94 10.26
C ILE A 320 1.64 11.44 10.53
N ASN A 321 1.43 10.60 9.52
CA ASN A 321 1.34 9.15 9.70
C ASN A 321 2.65 8.53 10.19
N VAL A 322 3.80 9.11 9.82
CA VAL A 322 5.12 8.72 10.35
C VAL A 322 5.26 9.12 11.82
N ALA A 323 4.77 10.31 12.20
CA ALA A 323 4.86 10.80 13.58
C ALA A 323 3.85 10.13 14.53
N ASP A 324 2.59 9.99 14.10
CA ASP A 324 1.50 9.32 14.79
C ASP A 324 0.49 8.73 13.78
N PRO A 325 0.56 7.42 13.48
CA PRO A 325 -0.30 6.76 12.50
C PRO A 325 -1.77 6.69 12.91
N THR A 326 -2.14 7.10 14.12
CA THR A 326 -3.53 7.04 14.63
C THR A 326 -4.22 8.40 14.70
N LEU A 327 -3.46 9.48 14.52
CA LEU A 327 -3.95 10.85 14.75
C LEU A 327 -5.05 11.24 13.77
N ILE A 328 -4.85 11.01 12.48
CA ILE A 328 -5.81 11.39 11.42
C ILE A 328 -7.17 10.70 11.65
N GLU A 329 -7.18 9.39 11.89
CA GLU A 329 -8.43 8.64 12.11
C GLU A 329 -9.13 9.03 13.43
N THR A 330 -8.35 9.38 14.46
CA THR A 330 -8.90 9.92 15.72
C THR A 330 -9.59 11.26 15.48
N ILE A 331 -9.00 12.13 14.67
CA ILE A 331 -9.54 13.46 14.36
C ILE A 331 -10.73 13.36 13.41
N LYS A 332 -10.69 12.50 12.39
CA LYS A 332 -11.88 12.19 11.56
C LYS A 332 -13.06 11.77 12.44
N THR A 333 -12.82 10.89 13.41
CA THR A 333 -13.86 10.44 14.36
C THR A 333 -14.40 11.60 15.20
N ALA A 334 -13.54 12.52 15.65
CA ALA A 334 -13.97 13.71 16.40
C ALA A 334 -14.83 14.66 15.54
N ILE A 335 -14.45 14.90 14.29
CA ILE A 335 -15.23 15.72 13.34
C ILE A 335 -16.61 15.12 13.12
N LYS A 336 -16.70 13.79 12.92
CA LYS A 336 -17.97 13.05 12.74
C LYS A 336 -18.92 13.11 13.95
N GLN A 337 -18.46 13.60 15.10
CA GLN A 337 -19.25 13.71 16.33
C GLN A 337 -19.57 15.17 16.71
N ASP A 338 -19.12 16.14 15.91
CA ASP A 338 -19.29 17.57 16.19
C ASP A 338 -20.41 18.19 15.35
N GLY A 339 -21.58 18.42 15.97
CA GLY A 339 -22.76 19.01 15.32
C GLY A 339 -22.64 20.49 14.93
N ASP A 340 -21.48 21.13 15.15
CA ASP A 340 -21.15 22.42 14.53
C ASP A 340 -20.32 22.26 13.24
N LEU A 341 -19.73 21.08 13.00
CA LEU A 341 -18.95 20.74 11.80
C LEU A 341 -19.70 19.81 10.82
N ILE A 342 -20.62 18.99 11.35
CA ILE A 342 -21.48 18.10 10.57
C ILE A 342 -22.97 18.51 10.67
N ASP A 343 -23.72 18.15 9.64
CA ASP A 343 -25.14 18.45 9.51
C ASP A 343 -26.01 17.36 10.18
N ASP A 344 -26.71 17.73 11.25
CA ASP A 344 -27.70 16.89 11.93
C ASP A 344 -29.07 16.95 11.22
N THR A 345 -29.09 16.81 9.89
CA THR A 345 -30.32 16.93 9.09
C THR A 345 -31.37 15.90 9.52
N THR A 346 -32.61 16.36 9.61
CA THR A 346 -33.79 15.52 9.92
C THR A 346 -34.70 15.35 8.69
N ALA A 347 -34.25 15.82 7.52
CA ALA A 347 -34.98 15.69 6.27
C ALA A 347 -35.12 14.19 5.88
N PRO A 348 -36.31 13.72 5.46
CA PRO A 348 -36.49 12.32 5.06
C PRO A 348 -35.64 11.94 3.85
N LEU A 349 -34.89 10.82 3.92
CA LEU A 349 -34.01 10.31 2.86
C LEU A 349 -34.73 9.57 1.69
N GLY A 350 -35.96 9.96 1.33
CA GLY A 350 -36.69 9.31 0.22
C GLY A 350 -36.09 9.65 -1.16
N GLY A 351 -35.89 8.66 -2.03
CA GLY A 351 -35.37 8.90 -3.39
C GLY A 351 -34.62 7.74 -4.04
N GLU A 352 -33.96 8.07 -5.16
CA GLU A 352 -33.12 7.17 -5.95
C GLU A 352 -31.66 7.63 -5.91
N PHE A 353 -30.77 6.76 -5.41
CA PHE A 353 -29.39 7.11 -5.14
C PHE A 353 -28.38 6.12 -5.73
N ILE A 354 -27.15 6.59 -5.89
CA ILE A 354 -25.94 5.81 -6.12
C ILE A 354 -25.03 6.00 -4.91
N LEU A 355 -24.62 4.89 -4.29
CA LEU A 355 -23.61 4.89 -3.26
C LEU A 355 -22.26 4.57 -3.91
N GLN A 356 -21.33 5.52 -3.97
CA GLN A 356 -20.03 5.34 -4.62
C GLN A 356 -18.99 6.34 -4.05
N ALA A 357 -17.76 5.87 -3.83
CA ALA A 357 -16.61 6.77 -3.64
C ALA A 357 -16.16 7.31 -5.01
N VAL A 358 -16.26 8.62 -5.24
CA VAL A 358 -16.03 9.23 -6.56
C VAL A 358 -14.55 9.54 -6.84
N LYS A 359 -13.67 9.34 -5.86
CA LYS A 359 -12.21 9.47 -6.05
C LYS A 359 -11.68 8.49 -7.09
N HIS A 360 -12.19 7.25 -7.08
CA HIS A 360 -11.72 6.19 -7.98
C HIS A 360 -12.85 5.64 -8.85
N PHE A 361 -12.63 5.54 -10.16
CA PHE A 361 -13.61 4.97 -11.08
C PHE A 361 -13.77 3.45 -10.92
N ASN A 362 -12.79 2.78 -10.30
CA ASN A 362 -12.84 1.36 -9.96
C ASN A 362 -13.39 1.10 -8.54
N ALA A 363 -13.93 2.13 -7.86
CA ALA A 363 -14.58 1.96 -6.57
C ALA A 363 -15.96 1.31 -6.73
N ALA A 364 -16.24 0.29 -5.90
CA ALA A 364 -17.52 -0.40 -5.87
C ALA A 364 -18.69 0.57 -5.64
N ALA A 365 -19.79 0.33 -6.34
CA ALA A 365 -20.98 1.15 -6.28
C ALA A 365 -22.24 0.32 -6.03
N TYR A 366 -23.23 0.90 -5.33
CA TYR A 366 -24.55 0.31 -5.16
C TYR A 366 -25.66 1.25 -5.63
N HIS A 367 -26.75 0.67 -6.13
CA HIS A 367 -27.99 1.43 -6.35
C HIS A 367 -28.90 1.29 -5.15
N VAL A 368 -29.31 2.43 -4.56
CA VAL A 368 -30.21 2.50 -3.42
C VAL A 368 -31.51 3.17 -3.84
N SER A 369 -32.65 2.52 -3.59
CA SER A 369 -33.98 3.07 -3.79
C SER A 369 -34.71 3.05 -2.47
N LEU A 370 -35.17 4.21 -1.98
CA LEU A 370 -35.91 4.35 -0.72
C LEU A 370 -37.24 5.06 -0.99
N ASN A 371 -38.34 4.45 -0.54
CA ASN A 371 -39.68 5.05 -0.64
C ASN A 371 -40.26 5.44 0.73
N ASP A 372 -41.24 6.34 0.70
CA ASP A 372 -41.92 6.88 1.90
C ASP A 372 -42.64 5.83 2.75
N ALA A 373 -42.83 4.60 2.24
CA ALA A 373 -43.44 3.50 2.98
C ALA A 373 -42.43 2.72 3.83
N GLY A 374 -41.17 3.15 3.91
CA GLY A 374 -40.10 2.44 4.62
C GLY A 374 -39.63 1.20 3.87
N GLN A 375 -39.86 1.13 2.55
CA GLN A 375 -39.47 0.02 1.68
C GLN A 375 -38.55 0.51 0.55
N GLY A 376 -38.01 -0.41 -0.25
CA GLY A 376 -37.08 -0.05 -1.30
C GLY A 376 -36.32 -1.24 -1.89
N THR A 377 -35.25 -0.95 -2.61
CA THR A 377 -34.35 -1.96 -3.18
C THR A 377 -32.89 -1.53 -3.07
N LEU A 378 -32.01 -2.50 -2.89
CA LEU A 378 -30.56 -2.33 -2.92
C LEU A 378 -29.97 -3.25 -3.98
N SER A 379 -29.06 -2.76 -4.84
CA SER A 379 -28.49 -3.55 -5.95
C SER A 379 -26.97 -3.48 -6.01
N ALA A 380 -26.34 -4.65 -6.11
CA ALA A 380 -24.91 -4.88 -6.31
C ALA A 380 -24.70 -5.99 -7.38
N ILE A 381 -24.29 -7.21 -7.02
CA ILE A 381 -24.29 -8.37 -7.95
C ILE A 381 -25.73 -8.88 -8.18
N ASN A 382 -26.59 -8.72 -7.17
CA ASN A 382 -28.02 -8.98 -7.24
C ASN A 382 -28.81 -7.76 -6.73
N THR A 383 -30.11 -7.69 -7.04
CA THR A 383 -31.05 -6.78 -6.38
C THR A 383 -31.78 -7.49 -5.26
N VAL A 384 -31.76 -6.92 -4.06
CA VAL A 384 -32.56 -7.36 -2.92
C VAL A 384 -33.59 -6.31 -2.54
N LYS A 385 -34.70 -6.77 -1.95
CA LYS A 385 -35.71 -5.88 -1.39
C LYS A 385 -35.29 -5.42 0.00
N ILE A 386 -35.57 -4.17 0.31
CA ILE A 386 -35.48 -3.63 1.67
C ILE A 386 -36.75 -4.05 2.41
N GLU A 387 -36.60 -4.85 3.47
CA GLU A 387 -37.72 -5.29 4.32
C GLU A 387 -38.30 -4.10 5.08
N SER A 388 -37.40 -3.30 5.68
CA SER A 388 -37.74 -2.05 6.33
C SER A 388 -36.54 -1.13 6.37
N TRP A 389 -36.77 0.17 6.28
CA TRP A 389 -35.79 1.19 6.67
C TRP A 389 -36.43 2.24 7.58
N GLN A 390 -35.62 2.80 8.49
CA GLN A 390 -36.03 3.83 9.43
C GLN A 390 -34.94 4.88 9.57
N GLN A 391 -35.34 6.13 9.72
CA GLN A 391 -34.45 7.25 10.01
C GLN A 391 -34.67 7.75 11.43
N ASP A 392 -33.60 7.81 12.22
CA ASP A 392 -33.54 8.39 13.56
C ASP A 392 -32.52 9.53 13.51
N ASN A 393 -33.02 10.77 13.51
CA ASN A 393 -32.24 11.98 13.19
C ASN A 393 -31.49 11.84 11.84
N ASN A 394 -30.17 11.95 11.83
CA ASN A 394 -29.31 11.80 10.66
C ASN A 394 -28.90 10.34 10.38
N THR A 395 -29.32 9.37 11.21
CA THR A 395 -28.96 7.95 11.04
C THR A 395 -30.09 7.18 10.37
N VAL A 396 -29.79 6.49 9.27
CA VAL A 396 -30.71 5.64 8.50
C VAL A 396 -30.29 4.18 8.66
N ARG A 397 -31.22 3.35 9.14
CA ARG A 397 -31.02 1.90 9.31
C ARG A 397 -31.85 1.15 8.28
N ILE A 398 -31.22 0.28 7.50
CA ILE A 398 -31.82 -0.51 6.44
C ILE A 398 -31.63 -1.99 6.75
N SER A 399 -32.74 -2.72 6.82
CA SER A 399 -32.75 -4.19 6.92
C SER A 399 -33.18 -4.81 5.59
N LEU A 400 -32.39 -5.77 5.10
CA LEU A 400 -32.63 -6.43 3.82
C LEU A 400 -33.49 -7.69 4.01
N ALA A 401 -34.40 -7.95 3.09
CA ALA A 401 -35.27 -9.13 3.15
C ALA A 401 -34.51 -10.43 2.85
N GLU A 402 -33.41 -10.33 2.10
CA GLU A 402 -32.50 -11.40 1.72
C GLU A 402 -31.08 -10.79 1.64
N PRO A 403 -30.00 -11.57 1.86
CA PRO A 403 -28.64 -11.04 1.83
C PRO A 403 -28.26 -10.51 0.43
N LEU A 404 -27.71 -9.30 0.38
CA LEU A 404 -27.15 -8.70 -0.84
C LEU A 404 -25.77 -9.31 -1.10
N HIS A 405 -25.56 -9.87 -2.29
CA HIS A 405 -24.28 -10.39 -2.74
C HIS A 405 -23.43 -9.24 -3.30
N ILE A 406 -22.29 -8.96 -2.67
CA ILE A 406 -21.45 -7.80 -3.04
C ILE A 406 -20.11 -8.19 -3.66
N SER A 407 -19.61 -9.40 -3.44
CA SER A 407 -18.33 -9.81 -4.02
C SER A 407 -18.15 -11.32 -4.05
N THR A 408 -17.45 -11.80 -5.09
CA THR A 408 -16.98 -13.17 -5.25
C THR A 408 -15.50 -13.15 -5.61
N TRP A 409 -14.72 -14.09 -5.09
CA TRP A 409 -13.32 -14.27 -5.43
C TRP A 409 -13.08 -15.75 -5.67
N GLU A 410 -12.76 -16.12 -6.91
CA GLU A 410 -12.44 -17.50 -7.28
C GLU A 410 -11.01 -17.83 -6.85
N ASN A 411 -10.89 -18.53 -5.72
CA ASN A 411 -9.62 -18.93 -5.08
C ASN A 411 -9.79 -20.35 -4.52
N ASN A 412 -8.79 -20.92 -3.85
CA ASN A 412 -8.96 -22.20 -3.15
C ASN A 412 -8.74 -22.01 -1.64
N PRO A 413 -9.79 -21.88 -0.81
CA PRO A 413 -11.23 -21.89 -1.15
C PRO A 413 -11.74 -20.59 -1.80
N ASP A 414 -12.87 -20.66 -2.52
CA ASP A 414 -13.55 -19.49 -3.07
C ASP A 414 -14.13 -18.66 -1.92
N ARG A 415 -14.18 -17.33 -2.09
CA ARG A 415 -14.65 -16.39 -1.06
C ARG A 415 -15.78 -15.52 -1.60
N SER A 416 -16.95 -15.56 -0.97
CA SER A 416 -18.12 -14.71 -1.31
C SER A 416 -18.56 -13.86 -0.12
N VAL A 417 -18.94 -12.60 -0.34
CA VAL A 417 -19.36 -11.66 0.71
C VAL A 417 -20.80 -11.22 0.52
N TYR A 418 -21.58 -11.31 1.60
CA TYR A 418 -23.00 -10.94 1.63
C TYR A 418 -23.27 -9.90 2.73
N ILE A 419 -24.16 -8.94 2.45
CA ILE A 419 -24.63 -7.93 3.41
C ILE A 419 -26.07 -8.24 3.80
N ASP A 420 -26.36 -8.21 5.10
CA ASP A 420 -27.69 -8.42 5.68
C ASP A 420 -28.35 -7.08 6.10
N SER A 421 -27.56 -6.11 6.54
CA SER A 421 -28.04 -4.78 6.93
C SER A 421 -27.02 -3.69 6.64
N LEU A 422 -27.53 -2.46 6.53
CA LEU A 422 -26.76 -1.25 6.30
C LEU A 422 -27.22 -0.18 7.31
N GLU A 423 -26.28 0.47 7.99
CA GLU A 423 -26.51 1.70 8.74
C GLU A 423 -25.76 2.84 8.05
N MET A 424 -26.41 3.97 7.82
CA MET A 424 -25.83 5.16 7.20
C MET A 424 -26.06 6.37 8.11
N THR A 425 -25.01 7.09 8.46
CA THR A 425 -25.08 8.36 9.19
C THR A 425 -24.79 9.50 8.22
N ILE A 426 -25.74 10.40 8.01
CA ILE A 426 -25.57 11.58 7.17
C ILE A 426 -24.72 12.59 7.94
N LEU A 427 -23.55 12.92 7.39
CA LEU A 427 -22.58 13.84 7.97
C LEU A 427 -22.69 15.25 7.38
N ALA A 428 -23.08 15.36 6.11
CA ALA A 428 -23.22 16.65 5.44
C ALA A 428 -24.11 16.51 4.21
N GLU A 429 -24.79 17.59 3.84
CA GLU A 429 -25.61 17.65 2.64
C GLU A 429 -25.31 18.83 1.73
N ASN A 430 -25.37 18.58 0.41
CA ASN A 430 -25.38 19.61 -0.61
C ASN A 430 -26.46 19.29 -1.67
N SER A 431 -26.49 20.08 -2.75
CA SER A 431 -27.49 19.93 -3.82
C SER A 431 -27.36 18.64 -4.64
N VAL A 432 -26.21 17.97 -4.60
CA VAL A 432 -25.87 16.83 -5.49
C VAL A 432 -25.86 15.50 -4.74
N PHE A 433 -25.22 15.46 -3.57
CA PHE A 433 -25.05 14.24 -2.79
C PHE A 433 -25.15 14.48 -1.28
N ARG A 434 -25.20 13.38 -0.53
CA ARG A 434 -25.00 13.36 0.93
C ARG A 434 -23.67 12.70 1.24
N THR A 435 -22.89 13.30 2.14
CA THR A 435 -21.72 12.64 2.74
C THR A 435 -22.23 11.69 3.81
N VAL A 436 -21.99 10.40 3.66
CA VAL A 436 -22.52 9.38 4.58
C VAL A 436 -21.40 8.53 5.15
N ASP A 437 -21.45 8.27 6.45
CA ASP A 437 -20.67 7.22 7.10
C ASP A 437 -21.49 5.94 7.13
N ILE A 438 -20.91 4.83 6.68
CA ILE A 438 -21.64 3.60 6.40
C ILE A 438 -21.06 2.46 7.23
N ILE A 439 -21.94 1.68 7.84
CA ILE A 439 -21.61 0.39 8.46
C ILE A 439 -22.39 -0.70 7.73
N GLU A 440 -21.67 -1.55 7.01
CA GLU A 440 -22.19 -2.78 6.41
C GLU A 440 -22.05 -3.93 7.40
N GLN A 441 -23.08 -4.76 7.54
CA GLN A 441 -23.03 -5.98 8.35
C GLN A 441 -23.54 -7.17 7.56
N GLY A 442 -22.83 -8.28 7.61
CA GLY A 442 -23.27 -9.54 7.02
C GLY A 442 -22.30 -10.69 7.22
N THR A 443 -22.07 -11.48 6.17
CA THR A 443 -21.33 -12.75 6.27
C THR A 443 -20.37 -12.94 5.09
N THR A 444 -19.16 -13.40 5.38
CA THR A 444 -18.23 -13.97 4.38
C THR A 444 -18.37 -15.49 4.36
N VAL A 445 -18.51 -16.07 3.17
CA VAL A 445 -18.66 -17.51 2.94
C VAL A 445 -17.42 -18.02 2.20
N PHE A 446 -16.76 -19.01 2.76
CA PHE A 446 -15.64 -19.70 2.12
C PHE A 446 -16.11 -21.08 1.62
N SER A 447 -16.08 -21.29 0.31
CA SER A 447 -16.50 -22.55 -0.33
C SER A 447 -15.31 -23.38 -0.78
N GLY A 448 -15.31 -24.68 -0.45
CA GLY A 448 -14.22 -25.61 -0.74
C GLY A 448 -14.45 -26.98 -0.11
N ASN A 449 -13.38 -27.73 0.16
CA ASN A 449 -13.47 -29.06 0.77
C ASN A 449 -13.94 -29.05 2.24
N ASP A 450 -13.76 -27.94 2.96
CA ASP A 450 -14.26 -27.72 4.32
C ASP A 450 -14.86 -26.30 4.46
N PRO A 451 -16.15 -26.11 4.11
CA PRO A 451 -16.75 -24.78 4.03
C PRO A 451 -17.03 -24.19 5.42
N TYR A 452 -16.73 -22.90 5.59
CA TYR A 452 -17.02 -22.16 6.82
C TYR A 452 -17.45 -20.72 6.52
N THR A 453 -17.98 -20.03 7.54
CA THR A 453 -18.46 -18.65 7.43
C THR A 453 -17.88 -17.77 8.53
N GLU A 454 -17.60 -16.51 8.20
CA GLU A 454 -17.11 -15.49 9.13
C GLU A 454 -18.02 -14.26 9.12
N PRO A 455 -18.20 -13.56 10.25
CA PRO A 455 -18.94 -12.29 10.26
C PRO A 455 -18.20 -11.24 9.42
N TYR A 456 -18.95 -10.51 8.59
CA TYR A 456 -18.45 -9.39 7.81
C TYR A 456 -18.97 -8.08 8.41
N VAL A 457 -18.06 -7.18 8.75
CA VAL A 457 -18.38 -5.79 9.14
C VAL A 457 -17.40 -4.88 8.44
N LYS A 458 -17.91 -3.86 7.74
CA LYS A 458 -17.09 -2.86 7.06
C LYS A 458 -17.63 -1.47 7.38
N SER A 459 -16.75 -0.56 7.79
CA SER A 459 -17.06 0.85 8.01
C SER A 459 -16.29 1.72 7.03
N TYR A 460 -16.95 2.69 6.40
CA TYR A 460 -16.31 3.64 5.47
C TYR A 460 -17.19 4.87 5.23
N THR A 461 -16.58 5.97 4.80
CA THR A 461 -17.29 7.18 4.36
C THR A 461 -17.43 7.18 2.84
N SER A 462 -18.57 7.62 2.31
CA SER A 462 -18.85 7.60 0.87
C SER A 462 -19.88 8.66 0.46
N ASN A 463 -20.03 8.88 -0.86
CA ASN A 463 -21.06 9.74 -1.42
C ASN A 463 -22.34 8.93 -1.64
N LEU A 464 -23.46 9.44 -1.12
CA LEU A 464 -24.80 9.02 -1.53
C LEU A 464 -25.34 10.04 -2.54
N LEU A 465 -25.06 9.78 -3.81
CA LEU A 465 -25.35 10.65 -4.95
C LEU A 465 -26.81 10.52 -5.39
N ASN A 466 -27.52 11.64 -5.55
CA ASN A 466 -28.88 11.61 -6.11
C ASN A 466 -28.80 11.36 -7.63
N LYS A 467 -29.50 10.33 -8.12
CA LYS A 467 -29.50 9.97 -9.56
C LYS A 467 -30.03 11.08 -10.45
N GLU A 468 -30.91 11.96 -9.95
CA GLU A 468 -31.41 13.10 -10.73
C GLU A 468 -30.34 14.19 -10.92
N MET A 469 -29.31 14.18 -10.07
CA MET A 469 -28.22 15.17 -10.05
C MET A 469 -26.94 14.64 -10.71
N THR A 470 -26.94 13.42 -11.26
CA THR A 470 -25.82 12.91 -12.07
C THR A 470 -25.65 13.74 -13.35
N LEU A 471 -24.44 13.77 -13.89
CA LEU A 471 -24.08 14.65 -14.99
C LEU A 471 -24.89 14.35 -16.26
N ALA A 472 -25.44 15.39 -16.87
CA ALA A 472 -26.10 15.27 -18.17
C ALA A 472 -25.07 14.95 -19.27
N LEU A 473 -25.39 13.95 -20.09
CA LEU A 473 -24.56 13.60 -21.25
C LEU A 473 -24.68 14.66 -22.36
N PRO A 474 -23.64 14.79 -23.21
CA PRO A 474 -23.75 15.55 -24.45
C PRO A 474 -24.93 15.10 -25.31
N GLY A 475 -25.44 15.98 -26.19
CA GLY A 475 -26.51 15.61 -27.11
C GLY A 475 -26.14 14.44 -28.04
N GLU A 476 -27.12 13.77 -28.62
CA GLU A 476 -26.93 12.55 -29.45
C GLU A 476 -25.83 12.67 -30.51
N GLU A 477 -25.73 13.81 -31.20
CA GLU A 477 -24.69 14.03 -32.23
C GLU A 477 -23.27 14.04 -31.64
N GLU A 478 -23.09 14.51 -30.41
CA GLU A 478 -21.80 14.49 -29.71
C GLU A 478 -21.47 13.11 -29.16
N MET A 479 -22.46 12.24 -28.96
CA MET A 479 -22.25 10.85 -28.57
C MET A 479 -21.86 9.93 -29.73
N LEU A 480 -22.01 10.35 -30.99
CA LEU A 480 -21.63 9.52 -32.14
C LEU A 480 -20.13 9.24 -32.20
N GLY A 481 -19.75 7.99 -32.46
CA GLY A 481 -18.36 7.55 -32.59
C GLY A 481 -18.04 6.28 -31.80
N LEU A 482 -16.77 5.86 -31.84
CA LEU A 482 -16.29 4.72 -31.08
C LEU A 482 -15.98 5.14 -29.64
N TRP A 483 -16.51 4.38 -28.69
CA TRP A 483 -16.27 4.54 -27.26
C TRP A 483 -15.62 3.29 -26.70
N HIS A 484 -14.62 3.49 -25.84
CA HIS A 484 -13.96 2.45 -25.07
C HIS A 484 -14.46 2.51 -23.64
N ILE A 485 -14.83 1.37 -23.08
CA ILE A 485 -15.52 1.29 -21.79
C ILE A 485 -14.77 0.30 -20.89
N GLU A 486 -14.21 0.82 -19.81
CA GLU A 486 -13.71 -0.03 -18.75
C GLU A 486 -14.89 -0.51 -17.91
N VAL A 487 -15.10 -1.82 -17.87
CA VAL A 487 -16.16 -2.42 -17.05
C VAL A 487 -15.52 -3.11 -15.86
N ARG A 488 -15.96 -2.74 -14.65
CA ARG A 488 -15.71 -3.50 -13.43
C ARG A 488 -17.02 -4.03 -12.89
N GLU A 489 -16.98 -5.30 -12.51
CA GLU A 489 -18.07 -6.03 -11.88
C GLU A 489 -17.67 -6.33 -10.43
N SER A 490 -18.66 -6.37 -9.54
CA SER A 490 -18.42 -6.54 -8.11
C SER A 490 -17.96 -7.97 -7.75
N ASP A 491 -18.14 -8.94 -8.66
CA ASP A 491 -17.74 -10.34 -8.52
C ASP A 491 -16.26 -10.62 -8.90
N GLY A 492 -15.48 -9.58 -9.22
CA GLY A 492 -14.06 -9.69 -9.54
C GLY A 492 -13.72 -10.39 -10.86
N GLN A 493 -14.73 -10.84 -11.63
CA GLN A 493 -14.54 -11.60 -12.88
C GLN A 493 -14.11 -10.70 -14.05
N ALA A 494 -14.57 -9.45 -14.07
CA ALA A 494 -14.34 -8.51 -15.17
C ALA A 494 -12.86 -8.09 -15.38
N GLY A 495 -11.94 -8.47 -14.50
CA GLY A 495 -10.50 -8.14 -14.62
C GLY A 495 -9.71 -8.94 -15.66
N ARG A 496 -10.34 -9.85 -16.42
CA ARG A 496 -9.69 -10.71 -17.43
C ARG A 496 -10.23 -10.54 -18.85
N GLY A 497 -10.80 -9.37 -19.20
CA GLY A 497 -11.38 -9.09 -20.52
C GLY A 497 -10.91 -7.76 -21.14
N SER A 498 -11.05 -7.64 -22.46
CA SER A 498 -10.86 -6.36 -23.18
C SER A 498 -11.91 -5.34 -22.79
N PRO A 499 -11.57 -4.03 -22.67
CA PRO A 499 -12.55 -2.97 -22.53
C PRO A 499 -13.60 -3.08 -23.64
N ASP A 500 -14.86 -2.90 -23.26
CA ASP A 500 -15.95 -2.94 -24.22
C ASP A 500 -15.80 -1.79 -25.22
N GLN A 501 -16.11 -2.08 -26.48
CA GLN A 501 -16.03 -1.10 -27.56
C GLN A 501 -17.42 -0.92 -28.15
N TYR A 502 -18.00 0.28 -28.02
CA TYR A 502 -19.30 0.63 -28.62
C TYR A 502 -19.14 1.70 -29.68
N LEU A 503 -19.38 1.35 -30.94
CA LEU A 503 -19.55 2.34 -32.00
C LEU A 503 -21.00 2.80 -32.03
N LEU A 504 -21.27 3.99 -31.46
CA LEU A 504 -22.60 4.58 -31.40
C LEU A 504 -22.97 5.22 -32.73
N GLU A 505 -23.94 4.65 -33.45
CA GLU A 505 -24.38 5.13 -34.76
C GLU A 505 -25.62 6.03 -34.69
N ARG A 506 -25.79 6.89 -35.71
CA ARG A 506 -26.88 7.87 -35.78
C ARG A 506 -28.29 7.24 -35.86
N ASN A 507 -28.40 6.00 -36.33
CA ASN A 507 -29.67 5.26 -36.35
C ASN A 507 -30.06 4.68 -34.97
N GLY A 508 -29.23 4.87 -33.94
CA GLY A 508 -29.43 4.30 -32.62
C GLY A 508 -28.95 2.85 -32.50
N GLU A 509 -28.25 2.30 -33.50
CA GLU A 509 -27.62 0.98 -33.44
C GLU A 509 -26.17 1.08 -32.91
N ILE A 510 -25.61 -0.05 -32.45
CA ILE A 510 -24.20 -0.17 -32.05
C ILE A 510 -23.52 -1.20 -32.95
N SER A 511 -22.38 -0.83 -33.54
CA SER A 511 -21.70 -1.66 -34.55
C SER A 511 -20.21 -1.92 -34.24
N THR A 512 -19.90 -2.96 -33.48
CA THR A 512 -18.51 -3.36 -33.17
C THR A 512 -18.43 -4.86 -32.84
N PRO A 513 -17.28 -5.50 -33.10
CA PRO A 513 -17.07 -6.89 -32.71
C PRO A 513 -16.86 -6.95 -31.19
N LEU A 514 -17.93 -7.25 -30.45
CA LEU A 514 -17.79 -7.69 -29.06
C LEU A 514 -16.93 -8.96 -29.08
N GLN A 515 -15.80 -8.95 -28.36
CA GLN A 515 -14.96 -10.13 -28.23
C GLN A 515 -15.69 -11.27 -27.49
N ASP A 516 -16.78 -10.95 -26.78
CA ASP A 516 -17.67 -11.93 -26.21
C ASP A 516 -18.60 -12.52 -27.28
N SER A 517 -18.28 -13.74 -27.72
CA SER A 517 -19.09 -14.53 -28.67
C SER A 517 -20.56 -14.76 -28.22
N GLN A 518 -20.93 -14.34 -27.01
CA GLN A 518 -22.27 -14.48 -26.42
C GLN A 518 -23.13 -13.21 -26.46
N ARG A 519 -22.54 -12.01 -26.65
CA ARG A 519 -23.24 -10.71 -26.57
C ARG A 519 -23.45 -10.09 -27.96
N GLU A 520 -24.67 -9.64 -28.25
CA GLU A 520 -25.02 -8.85 -29.44
C GLU A 520 -25.71 -7.55 -29.01
N VAL A 521 -25.04 -6.41 -29.15
CA VAL A 521 -25.63 -5.11 -28.80
C VAL A 521 -26.61 -4.67 -29.90
N LEU A 522 -27.77 -4.18 -29.48
CA LEU A 522 -28.93 -3.92 -30.35
C LEU A 522 -29.16 -2.43 -30.57
N ALA A 523 -29.17 -1.63 -29.49
CA ALA A 523 -29.53 -0.22 -29.58
C ALA A 523 -28.95 0.63 -28.45
N TRP A 524 -28.84 1.94 -28.68
CA TRP A 524 -28.53 2.93 -27.66
C TRP A 524 -29.45 4.15 -27.74
N ARG A 525 -29.62 4.83 -26.60
CA ARG A 525 -30.44 6.05 -26.48
C ARG A 525 -30.04 6.86 -25.25
N ILE A 526 -30.25 8.17 -25.31
CA ILE A 526 -30.06 9.07 -24.17
C ILE A 526 -31.43 9.49 -23.64
N HIS A 527 -31.63 9.34 -22.34
CA HIS A 527 -32.84 9.80 -21.64
C HIS A 527 -32.42 10.61 -20.43
N ASP A 528 -32.75 11.91 -20.43
CA ASP A 528 -32.37 12.87 -19.39
C ASP A 528 -30.85 12.88 -19.16
N ASN A 529 -30.37 12.31 -18.06
CA ASN A 529 -28.96 12.18 -17.70
C ASN A 529 -28.45 10.73 -17.76
N MET A 530 -29.16 9.85 -18.46
CA MET A 530 -28.83 8.42 -18.59
C MET A 530 -28.51 8.04 -20.03
N LEU A 531 -27.53 7.14 -20.20
CA LEU A 531 -27.32 6.39 -21.44
C LEU A 531 -27.90 4.98 -21.25
N GLU A 532 -28.81 4.56 -22.13
CA GLU A 532 -29.31 3.19 -22.15
C GLU A 532 -28.70 2.43 -23.32
N VAL A 533 -28.25 1.20 -23.05
CA VAL A 533 -27.70 0.27 -24.03
C VAL A 533 -28.46 -1.05 -23.94
N ASP A 534 -29.12 -1.45 -25.03
CA ASP A 534 -29.77 -2.75 -25.13
C ASP A 534 -28.82 -3.75 -25.77
N TYR A 535 -28.60 -4.90 -25.14
CA TYR A 535 -27.84 -6.02 -25.71
C TYR A 535 -28.52 -7.36 -25.48
N ARG A 536 -28.10 -8.37 -26.24
CA ARG A 536 -28.68 -9.71 -26.25
C ARG A 536 -27.66 -10.75 -25.81
N ILE A 537 -28.02 -11.58 -24.83
CA ILE A 537 -27.28 -12.79 -24.44
C ILE A 537 -28.19 -13.98 -24.71
N GLY A 538 -27.81 -14.82 -25.68
CA GLY A 538 -28.66 -15.94 -26.13
C GLY A 538 -30.02 -15.46 -26.69
N GLU A 539 -31.12 -15.82 -26.02
CA GLU A 539 -32.49 -15.39 -26.39
C GLU A 539 -33.01 -14.20 -25.56
N GLN A 540 -32.26 -13.73 -24.56
CA GLN A 540 -32.69 -12.68 -23.65
C GLN A 540 -32.14 -11.32 -24.08
N THR A 541 -32.98 -10.28 -24.00
CA THR A 541 -32.57 -8.87 -24.15
C THR A 541 -32.41 -8.24 -22.78
N ILE A 542 -31.26 -7.62 -22.55
CA ILE A 542 -30.89 -6.90 -21.34
C ILE A 542 -30.73 -5.42 -21.70
N THR A 543 -31.27 -4.54 -20.86
CA THR A 543 -31.07 -3.09 -20.95
C THR A 543 -30.16 -2.65 -19.82
N GLU A 544 -28.99 -2.14 -20.16
CA GLU A 544 -28.05 -1.53 -19.21
C GLU A 544 -28.22 -0.02 -19.22
N VAL A 545 -28.39 0.56 -18.03
CA VAL A 545 -28.60 2.00 -17.85
C VAL A 545 -27.40 2.58 -17.15
N PHE A 546 -26.75 3.58 -17.75
CA PHE A 546 -25.54 4.24 -17.27
C PHE A 546 -25.88 5.63 -16.70
N TRP A 547 -25.42 5.90 -15.48
CA TRP A 547 -25.42 7.22 -14.85
C TRP A 547 -24.00 7.76 -14.79
N ILE A 548 -23.80 9.01 -15.23
CA ILE A 548 -22.48 9.63 -15.26
C ILE A 548 -22.22 10.36 -13.94
N THR A 549 -21.27 9.85 -13.16
CA THR A 549 -21.01 10.36 -11.80
C THR A 549 -19.91 11.42 -11.77
N LYS A 550 -19.00 11.45 -12.75
CA LYS A 550 -17.92 12.45 -12.82
C LYS A 550 -17.43 12.66 -14.26
N LYS A 551 -17.01 13.88 -14.61
CA LYS A 551 -16.32 14.18 -15.88
C LYS A 551 -14.82 14.25 -15.63
N LEU A 552 -14.03 13.54 -16.42
CA LEU A 552 -12.58 13.46 -16.33
C LEU A 552 -11.99 13.85 -17.70
N GLY A 553 -11.82 15.14 -17.98
CA GLY A 553 -11.28 15.61 -19.27
C GLY A 553 -12.07 15.11 -20.49
N ALA A 554 -11.50 14.14 -21.21
CA ALA A 554 -12.10 13.47 -22.38
C ALA A 554 -12.89 12.18 -22.06
N ALA A 555 -13.03 11.85 -20.77
CA ALA A 555 -13.68 10.65 -20.26
C ALA A 555 -14.80 10.98 -19.27
N TYR A 556 -15.62 9.96 -19.01
CA TYR A 556 -16.72 10.01 -18.04
C TYR A 556 -16.63 8.82 -17.11
N GLN A 557 -16.64 9.06 -15.80
CA GLN A 557 -16.86 8.01 -14.81
C GLN A 557 -18.35 7.70 -14.75
N TYR A 558 -18.69 6.42 -14.65
CA TYR A 558 -20.08 5.98 -14.63
C TYR A 558 -20.34 4.89 -13.59
N VAL A 559 -21.62 4.75 -13.25
CA VAL A 559 -22.19 3.57 -12.60
C VAL A 559 -23.37 3.13 -13.46
N SER A 560 -23.49 1.83 -13.74
CA SER A 560 -24.58 1.28 -14.53
C SER A 560 -25.30 0.12 -13.83
N LEU A 561 -26.54 -0.11 -14.25
CA LEU A 561 -27.38 -1.21 -13.78
C LEU A 561 -27.97 -1.96 -14.97
N ALA A 562 -27.61 -3.23 -15.10
CA ALA A 562 -28.23 -4.14 -16.08
C ALA A 562 -29.62 -4.62 -15.61
N LYS A 563 -30.63 -4.50 -16.46
CA LYS A 563 -32.03 -4.93 -16.21
C LYS A 563 -32.47 -5.91 -17.29
N GLY A 564 -32.94 -7.12 -16.92
CA GLY A 564 -33.49 -8.05 -17.91
C GLY A 564 -33.72 -9.49 -17.45
N GLU A 565 -32.98 -9.96 -16.45
CA GLU A 565 -33.11 -11.32 -15.91
C GLU A 565 -33.70 -11.32 -14.49
N ALA A 566 -34.57 -12.29 -14.19
CA ALA A 566 -35.19 -12.40 -12.87
C ALA A 566 -34.14 -12.83 -11.83
N GLY A 567 -33.60 -11.85 -11.08
CA GLY A 567 -32.66 -12.07 -9.97
C GLY A 567 -31.22 -11.65 -10.22
N MET A 568 -30.88 -11.15 -11.43
CA MET A 568 -29.54 -10.66 -11.77
C MET A 568 -29.61 -9.19 -12.15
N ALA A 569 -29.47 -8.32 -11.16
CA ALA A 569 -29.14 -6.93 -11.44
C ALA A 569 -27.66 -6.78 -11.15
N ASP A 570 -26.90 -6.52 -12.20
CA ASP A 570 -25.46 -6.40 -12.16
C ASP A 570 -25.09 -4.92 -12.18
N THR A 571 -24.68 -4.41 -11.01
CA THR A 571 -24.14 -3.06 -10.86
C THR A 571 -22.69 -3.04 -11.33
N ARG A 572 -22.44 -2.23 -12.36
CA ARG A 572 -21.12 -2.03 -12.94
C ARG A 572 -20.67 -0.59 -12.77
N TYR A 573 -19.36 -0.38 -12.83
CA TYR A 573 -18.75 0.94 -12.69
C TYR A 573 -17.43 0.97 -13.44
N GLY A 574 -17.00 2.17 -13.83
CA GLY A 574 -15.75 2.35 -14.56
C GLY A 574 -15.69 3.67 -15.30
N ILE A 575 -14.97 3.68 -16.42
CA ILE A 575 -14.78 4.86 -17.28
C ILE A 575 -15.21 4.59 -18.72
N LEU A 576 -15.77 5.64 -19.32
CA LEU A 576 -16.20 5.69 -20.71
C LEU A 576 -15.37 6.77 -21.42
N VAL A 577 -14.59 6.38 -22.44
CA VAL A 577 -13.68 7.28 -23.17
C VAL A 577 -14.01 7.27 -24.66
N LYS A 578 -14.21 8.46 -25.23
CA LYS A 578 -14.45 8.60 -26.68
C LYS A 578 -13.14 8.53 -27.44
N GLN A 579 -13.05 7.66 -28.45
CA GLN A 579 -11.91 7.62 -29.36
C GLN A 579 -11.81 8.93 -30.15
N GLN A 580 -10.67 9.62 -30.03
CA GLN A 580 -10.32 10.75 -30.88
C GLN A 580 -9.72 10.23 -32.20
N SER A 581 -10.10 10.82 -33.32
CA SER A 581 -9.74 10.31 -34.66
C SER A 581 -8.26 10.43 -35.01
N ASP A 582 -7.54 11.31 -34.33
CA ASP A 582 -6.12 11.64 -34.50
C ASP A 582 -5.27 11.20 -33.31
N ALA A 583 -5.86 10.49 -32.34
CA ALA A 583 -5.13 9.91 -31.23
C ALA A 583 -4.21 8.79 -31.72
N ALA A 584 -2.90 9.04 -31.65
CA ALA A 584 -1.85 8.09 -31.95
C ALA A 584 -0.57 8.45 -31.18
N PHE A 585 0.18 7.43 -30.78
CA PHE A 585 1.55 7.61 -30.35
C PHE A 585 2.46 7.89 -31.55
N THR A 586 3.48 8.70 -31.32
CA THR A 586 4.55 9.07 -32.23
C THR A 586 5.84 9.11 -31.43
N ASP A 587 6.99 8.99 -32.09
CA ASP A 587 8.28 9.07 -31.39
C ASP A 587 8.46 10.37 -30.59
N ASN A 588 7.77 11.46 -30.94
CA ASN A 588 7.91 12.75 -30.26
C ASN A 588 6.95 12.97 -29.09
N ASN A 589 5.76 12.38 -29.10
CA ASN A 589 4.76 12.59 -28.02
C ASN A 589 4.78 11.49 -26.97
N VAL A 590 5.59 10.45 -27.18
CA VAL A 590 5.74 9.34 -26.25
C VAL A 590 6.92 9.53 -25.30
N ILE A 591 7.96 10.26 -25.74
CA ILE A 591 9.13 10.61 -24.92
C ILE A 591 8.70 11.53 -23.79
N GLY A 592 9.09 11.20 -22.57
CA GLY A 592 8.68 11.91 -21.36
C GLY A 592 8.31 10.95 -20.26
N ARG A 593 7.73 11.50 -19.20
CA ARG A 593 7.32 10.80 -17.99
C ARG A 593 5.81 10.55 -17.98
N TRP A 594 5.42 9.32 -17.67
CA TRP A 594 4.03 8.83 -17.62
C TRP A 594 3.74 8.32 -16.23
N GLN A 595 2.97 9.08 -15.46
CA GLN A 595 2.75 8.85 -14.04
C GLN A 595 1.33 8.40 -13.77
N GLY A 596 1.17 7.54 -12.77
CA GLY A 596 -0.16 7.27 -12.24
C GLY A 596 -0.99 6.27 -13.07
N PHE A 597 -1.94 5.65 -12.38
CA PHE A 597 -3.19 5.19 -12.97
C PHE A 597 -4.31 5.99 -12.32
N ILE A 598 -4.46 7.23 -12.78
CA ILE A 598 -5.31 8.24 -12.14
C ILE A 598 -6.73 7.70 -12.01
N GLY A 599 -7.29 7.82 -10.81
CA GLY A 599 -8.63 7.34 -10.53
C GLY A 599 -8.73 5.83 -10.26
N MET A 600 -7.63 5.14 -9.94
CA MET A 600 -7.65 3.75 -9.44
C MET A 600 -7.15 3.64 -8.00
N SER A 601 -7.67 2.65 -7.27
CA SER A 601 -7.28 2.33 -5.88
C SER A 601 -5.89 1.69 -5.70
N GLN A 602 -5.13 1.45 -6.77
CA GLN A 602 -3.79 0.85 -6.72
C GLN A 602 -2.71 1.85 -7.17
N ALA A 603 -1.57 1.84 -6.48
CA ALA A 603 -0.41 2.68 -6.75
C ALA A 603 0.23 2.37 -8.13
N PRO A 604 0.81 3.38 -8.79
CA PRO A 604 1.17 3.26 -10.20
C PRO A 604 2.50 2.57 -10.45
N PHE A 605 2.61 2.06 -11.68
CA PHE A 605 3.88 1.76 -12.36
C PHE A 605 4.22 2.98 -13.23
N ASP A 606 5.00 3.92 -12.70
CA ASP A 606 5.43 5.10 -13.45
C ASP A 606 6.36 4.67 -14.59
N MET A 607 6.27 5.31 -15.75
CA MET A 607 7.13 4.99 -16.91
C MET A 607 7.85 6.23 -17.43
N ASP A 608 9.16 6.13 -17.58
CA ASP A 608 10.01 7.14 -18.18
C ASP A 608 10.56 6.64 -19.52
N LEU A 609 10.19 7.32 -20.61
CA LEU A 609 10.52 6.92 -21.97
C LEU A 609 11.59 7.83 -22.55
N PHE A 610 12.79 7.28 -22.73
CA PHE A 610 13.96 8.00 -23.22
C PHE A 610 14.05 8.01 -24.74
N SER A 611 14.55 9.11 -25.30
CA SER A 611 14.70 9.28 -26.76
C SER A 611 15.59 8.25 -27.47
N SER A 612 16.41 7.52 -26.71
CA SER A 612 17.29 6.45 -27.18
C SER A 612 16.58 5.09 -27.34
N GLY A 613 15.37 4.92 -26.81
CA GLY A 613 14.54 3.70 -26.94
C GLY A 613 14.42 2.87 -25.65
N GLU A 614 15.16 3.23 -24.60
CA GLU A 614 15.06 2.64 -23.26
C GLU A 614 13.82 3.16 -22.52
N LEU A 615 13.19 2.26 -21.76
CA LEU A 615 12.03 2.54 -20.92
C LEU A 615 12.34 2.13 -19.49
N TYR A 616 12.16 3.04 -18.54
CA TYR A 616 12.35 2.74 -17.13
C TYR A 616 10.98 2.72 -16.46
N ILE A 617 10.68 1.63 -15.74
CA ILE A 617 9.53 1.56 -14.84
C ILE A 617 10.04 1.83 -13.43
N ASP A 618 9.41 2.77 -12.72
CA ASP A 618 9.76 3.13 -11.34
C ASP A 618 11.27 3.46 -11.14
N THR A 619 11.89 4.11 -12.14
CA THR A 619 13.33 4.48 -12.21
C THR A 619 14.33 3.32 -12.32
N PHE A 620 13.97 2.10 -11.92
CA PHE A 620 14.92 1.00 -11.76
C PHE A 620 14.63 -0.26 -12.58
N ASP A 621 13.39 -0.52 -12.99
CA ASP A 621 13.10 -1.62 -13.91
C ASP A 621 13.36 -1.20 -15.35
N ARG A 622 14.53 -1.63 -15.84
CA ARG A 622 15.08 -1.34 -17.17
C ARG A 622 14.94 -2.51 -18.14
N GLN A 623 14.08 -3.48 -17.82
CA GLN A 623 13.99 -4.73 -18.56
C GLN A 623 13.16 -4.62 -19.85
N TYR A 624 12.56 -3.46 -20.11
CA TYR A 624 11.75 -3.21 -21.29
C TYR A 624 12.44 -2.24 -22.24
N ALA A 625 12.34 -2.52 -23.54
CA ALA A 625 12.52 -1.53 -24.59
C ALA A 625 11.15 -1.01 -25.05
N TRP A 626 11.12 0.21 -25.58
CA TRP A 626 9.92 0.76 -26.21
C TRP A 626 10.14 1.11 -27.68
N ARG A 627 9.06 1.05 -28.45
CA ARG A 627 8.98 1.63 -29.80
C ARG A 627 7.55 2.05 -30.10
N VAL A 628 7.40 2.94 -31.08
CA VAL A 628 6.10 3.21 -31.69
C VAL A 628 5.98 2.44 -33.00
N ASP A 629 4.91 1.66 -33.15
CA ASP A 629 4.57 0.99 -34.40
C ASP A 629 3.08 1.22 -34.73
N ASN A 630 2.80 1.69 -35.95
CA ASN A 630 1.44 2.01 -36.43
C ASN A 630 0.59 2.89 -35.48
N GLY A 631 1.21 3.78 -34.70
CA GLY A 631 0.51 4.67 -33.78
C GLY A 631 0.29 4.08 -32.38
N GLU A 632 0.82 2.90 -32.10
CA GLU A 632 0.76 2.23 -30.79
C GLU A 632 2.15 2.23 -30.13
N LEU A 633 2.19 2.45 -28.82
CA LEU A 633 3.40 2.27 -28.03
C LEU A 633 3.50 0.79 -27.63
N ILE A 634 4.55 0.13 -28.12
CA ILE A 634 4.86 -1.27 -27.82
C ILE A 634 6.03 -1.30 -26.85
N ARG A 635 5.84 -1.99 -25.72
CA ARG A 635 6.90 -2.39 -24.79
C ARG A 635 7.17 -3.87 -24.91
N GLU A 636 8.42 -4.27 -24.98
CA GLU A 636 8.80 -5.68 -25.06
C GLU A 636 9.92 -5.98 -24.07
N ARG A 637 9.87 -7.20 -23.52
CA ARG A 637 10.91 -7.78 -22.68
C ARG A 637 11.21 -9.19 -23.17
N PHE A 638 12.49 -9.51 -23.24
CA PHE A 638 13.01 -10.78 -23.72
C PHE A 638 13.69 -11.55 -22.59
N ARG A 639 13.87 -12.85 -22.79
CA ARG A 639 14.59 -13.75 -21.88
C ARG A 639 15.74 -14.43 -22.62
N TYR A 640 16.92 -14.38 -22.04
CA TYR A 640 18.13 -15.07 -22.51
C TYR A 640 18.86 -15.72 -21.32
N ASP A 641 19.13 -17.02 -21.40
CA ASP A 641 19.76 -17.82 -20.32
C ASP A 641 19.14 -17.61 -18.92
N ASN A 642 17.80 -17.59 -18.86
CA ASN A 642 16.97 -17.27 -17.69
C ASN A 642 17.04 -15.82 -17.17
N THR A 643 17.82 -14.93 -17.78
CA THR A 643 17.91 -13.51 -17.45
C THR A 643 17.00 -12.66 -18.34
N LEU A 644 16.41 -11.61 -17.78
CA LEU A 644 15.53 -10.66 -18.48
C LEU A 644 16.36 -9.58 -19.17
N THR A 645 16.04 -9.26 -20.42
CA THR A 645 16.75 -8.26 -21.22
C THR A 645 15.78 -7.45 -22.09
N PRO A 646 15.99 -6.13 -22.27
CA PRO A 646 15.12 -5.29 -23.10
C PRO A 646 15.25 -5.59 -24.60
N GLU A 647 16.33 -6.23 -25.04
CA GLU A 647 16.55 -6.59 -26.45
C GLU A 647 17.35 -7.89 -26.64
N CYS A 648 17.20 -8.50 -27.81
CA CYS A 648 18.03 -9.62 -28.26
C CYS A 648 19.16 -9.13 -29.17
N LYS A 649 20.41 -9.21 -28.71
CA LYS A 649 21.60 -8.80 -29.48
C LYS A 649 22.14 -9.94 -30.37
N PRO A 650 22.84 -9.63 -31.48
CA PRO A 650 23.54 -10.64 -32.27
C PRO A 650 24.52 -11.45 -31.41
N GLY A 651 24.38 -12.78 -31.38
CA GLY A 651 25.17 -13.66 -30.52
C GLY A 651 24.38 -14.30 -29.36
N MET A 652 23.09 -13.98 -29.20
CA MET A 652 22.18 -14.58 -28.22
C MET A 652 21.20 -15.57 -28.90
N PRO A 653 21.60 -16.82 -29.20
CA PRO A 653 20.80 -17.73 -30.03
C PRO A 653 19.50 -18.23 -29.38
N ASP A 654 19.42 -18.19 -28.05
CA ASP A 654 18.26 -18.64 -27.25
C ASP A 654 17.44 -17.47 -26.66
N CYS A 655 17.59 -16.27 -27.20
CA CYS A 655 16.84 -15.10 -26.75
C CYS A 655 15.41 -15.12 -27.30
N ILE A 656 14.41 -15.15 -26.40
CA ILE A 656 12.99 -15.28 -26.75
C ILE A 656 12.17 -14.12 -26.17
N LEU A 657 11.07 -13.77 -26.84
CA LEU A 657 10.11 -12.79 -26.32
C LEU A 657 9.38 -13.39 -25.10
N GLU A 658 9.41 -12.69 -23.97
CA GLU A 658 8.73 -13.12 -22.74
C GLU A 658 7.44 -12.35 -22.50
N ALA A 659 7.48 -11.03 -22.71
CA ALA A 659 6.34 -10.18 -22.45
C ALA A 659 6.23 -9.09 -23.51
N LYS A 660 5.00 -8.78 -23.89
CA LYS A 660 4.66 -7.68 -24.79
C LYS A 660 3.53 -6.88 -24.17
N VAL A 661 3.69 -5.55 -24.18
CA VAL A 661 2.66 -4.63 -23.73
C VAL A 661 2.36 -3.62 -24.83
N THR A 662 1.12 -3.61 -25.32
CA THR A 662 0.68 -2.68 -26.38
C THR A 662 -0.19 -1.59 -25.76
N HIS A 663 0.11 -0.33 -26.06
CA HIS A 663 -0.62 0.85 -25.59
C HIS A 663 -1.20 1.55 -26.82
N GLN A 664 -2.51 1.60 -26.88
CA GLN A 664 -3.25 2.33 -27.90
C GLN A 664 -3.78 3.62 -27.27
N LEU A 665 -3.42 4.77 -27.85
CA LEU A 665 -3.95 6.06 -27.41
C LEU A 665 -5.41 6.19 -27.85
N VAL A 666 -6.32 6.37 -26.90
CA VAL A 666 -7.75 6.55 -27.16
C VAL A 666 -8.10 8.03 -27.25
N ALA A 667 -7.62 8.82 -26.29
CA ALA A 667 -7.84 10.25 -26.23
C ALA A 667 -6.75 10.95 -25.42
N GLN A 668 -6.66 12.27 -25.56
CA GLN A 668 -5.85 13.15 -24.71
C GLN A 668 -6.69 14.36 -24.28
N SER A 669 -6.51 14.79 -23.02
CA SER A 669 -7.08 16.03 -22.49
C SER A 669 -6.08 16.69 -21.53
N GLY A 670 -5.44 17.77 -21.98
CA GLY A 670 -4.33 18.37 -21.23
C GLY A 670 -3.13 17.42 -21.11
N ASP A 671 -2.68 17.23 -19.89
CA ASP A 671 -1.67 16.27 -19.44
C ASP A 671 -2.24 14.87 -19.16
N HIS A 672 -3.56 14.67 -19.26
CA HIS A 672 -4.18 13.35 -19.07
C HIS A 672 -4.29 12.58 -20.40
N TYR A 673 -3.73 11.37 -20.43
CA TYR A 673 -3.74 10.46 -21.57
C TYR A 673 -4.55 9.21 -21.26
N TYR A 674 -5.49 8.87 -22.13
CA TYR A 674 -6.40 7.75 -21.97
C TYR A 674 -5.93 6.63 -22.89
N VAL A 675 -5.46 5.54 -22.30
CA VAL A 675 -4.67 4.52 -22.97
C VAL A 675 -5.31 3.15 -22.78
N ASN A 676 -5.59 2.49 -23.88
CA ASN A 676 -5.99 1.09 -23.89
C ASN A 676 -4.73 0.21 -23.86
N ARG A 677 -4.49 -0.50 -22.75
CA ARG A 677 -3.30 -1.30 -22.49
C ARG A 677 -3.61 -2.78 -22.62
N GLN A 678 -2.85 -3.49 -23.44
CA GLN A 678 -2.86 -4.94 -23.60
C GLN A 678 -1.54 -5.51 -23.09
N PHE A 679 -1.57 -6.45 -22.15
CA PHE A 679 -0.41 -7.18 -21.65
C PHE A 679 -0.49 -8.65 -22.05
N GLU A 680 0.58 -9.18 -22.61
CA GLU A 680 0.71 -10.57 -23.03
C GLU A 680 2.01 -11.14 -22.48
N GLN A 681 1.94 -12.32 -21.86
CA GLN A 681 3.10 -13.09 -21.42
C GLN A 681 3.20 -14.39 -22.23
N PHE A 682 4.41 -14.78 -22.60
CA PHE A 682 4.70 -15.92 -23.47
C PHE A 682 5.54 -16.99 -22.74
N ASP A 683 5.26 -18.26 -23.01
CA ASP A 683 6.13 -19.39 -22.64
C ASP A 683 7.33 -19.53 -23.60
N ARG A 684 8.17 -20.54 -23.38
CA ARG A 684 9.37 -20.79 -24.20
C ARG A 684 9.04 -21.22 -25.63
N GLU A 685 7.84 -21.74 -25.85
CA GLU A 685 7.30 -22.15 -27.14
C GLU A 685 6.63 -20.98 -27.89
N GLY A 686 6.51 -19.82 -27.25
CA GLY A 686 5.87 -18.62 -27.79
C GLY A 686 4.34 -18.61 -27.66
N ASN A 687 3.76 -19.49 -26.85
CA ASN A 687 2.33 -19.46 -26.56
C ASN A 687 2.04 -18.47 -25.43
N THR A 688 0.91 -17.77 -25.52
CA THR A 688 0.46 -16.86 -24.48
C THR A 688 0.04 -17.62 -23.22
N THR A 689 0.67 -17.35 -22.08
CA THR A 689 0.36 -17.94 -20.77
C THR A 689 -0.53 -17.03 -19.92
N SER A 690 -0.49 -15.72 -20.15
CA SER A 690 -1.29 -14.73 -19.43
C SER A 690 -1.60 -13.54 -20.32
N PHE A 691 -2.80 -13.00 -20.16
CA PHE A 691 -3.34 -11.93 -20.98
C PHE A 691 -4.20 -11.02 -20.12
N TYR A 692 -3.92 -9.71 -20.13
CA TYR A 692 -4.71 -8.71 -19.42
C TYR A 692 -4.93 -7.50 -20.31
N HIS A 693 -6.09 -6.87 -20.18
CA HIS A 693 -6.44 -5.70 -20.97
C HIS A 693 -7.13 -4.69 -20.06
N SER A 694 -6.78 -3.41 -20.18
CA SER A 694 -7.34 -2.37 -19.30
C SER A 694 -7.27 -1.01 -19.97
N LEU A 695 -8.30 -0.20 -19.76
CA LEU A 695 -8.32 1.21 -20.11
C LEU A 695 -7.84 2.04 -18.91
N LEU A 696 -6.74 2.76 -19.10
CA LEU A 696 -5.98 3.44 -18.04
C LEU A 696 -5.85 4.93 -18.34
N VAL A 697 -5.70 5.74 -17.30
CA VAL A 697 -5.49 7.18 -17.40
C VAL A 697 -4.12 7.51 -16.80
N TYR A 698 -3.24 8.10 -17.60
CA TYR A 698 -1.90 8.54 -17.20
C TYR A 698 -1.82 10.06 -17.12
N HIS A 699 -1.04 10.58 -16.18
CA HIS A 699 -0.53 11.96 -16.19
C HIS A 699 0.78 11.98 -16.98
N TYR A 700 0.92 12.85 -17.98
CA TYR A 700 2.11 12.91 -18.82
C TYR A 700 2.81 14.27 -18.70
N THR A 701 4.13 14.22 -18.53
CA THR A 701 5.01 15.38 -18.65
C THR A 701 6.09 15.14 -19.71
N PRO A 702 6.39 16.12 -20.57
CA PRO A 702 7.40 15.96 -21.62
C PRO A 702 8.84 15.93 -21.09
N GLU A 703 9.06 16.42 -19.87
CA GLU A 703 10.37 16.43 -19.21
C GLU A 703 10.43 15.31 -18.18
N ILE A 704 11.46 14.47 -18.25
CA ILE A 704 11.77 13.47 -17.24
C ILE A 704 12.50 14.18 -16.10
N VAL A 705 11.76 14.64 -15.10
CA VAL A 705 12.30 15.30 -13.91
C VAL A 705 11.83 14.53 -12.69
N GLN A 706 12.77 13.85 -12.03
CA GLN A 706 12.59 13.27 -10.71
C GLN A 706 13.81 13.61 -9.86
N THR A 707 13.55 14.27 -8.73
CA THR A 707 14.56 14.75 -7.77
C THR A 707 14.41 14.08 -6.41
N GLU A 708 13.59 13.03 -6.33
CA GLU A 708 13.20 12.38 -5.08
C GLU A 708 13.16 10.87 -5.28
N PHE A 709 13.56 10.11 -4.26
CA PHE A 709 13.32 8.67 -4.18
C PHE A 709 11.87 8.43 -3.74
N LEU A 710 11.07 7.73 -4.55
CA LEU A 710 9.71 7.35 -4.16
C LEU A 710 9.74 6.04 -3.34
N PRO A 711 8.83 5.84 -2.38
CA PRO A 711 8.75 4.60 -1.61
C PRO A 711 8.68 3.34 -2.49
N SER A 712 7.85 3.37 -3.54
CA SER A 712 7.73 2.26 -4.50
C SER A 712 9.04 1.98 -5.25
N ASN A 713 9.88 3.00 -5.46
CA ASN A 713 11.19 2.79 -6.06
C ASN A 713 12.15 2.04 -5.13
N LEU A 714 11.84 1.91 -3.84
CA LEU A 714 12.72 1.32 -2.82
C LEU A 714 12.17 -0.02 -2.27
N ASP A 715 11.18 -0.61 -2.93
CA ASP A 715 10.61 -1.92 -2.55
C ASP A 715 11.53 -3.10 -2.97
N ASP A 716 12.48 -2.86 -3.87
CA ASP A 716 13.44 -3.85 -4.37
C ASP A 716 14.90 -3.43 -4.10
N ILE A 717 15.82 -4.40 -4.20
CA ILE A 717 17.26 -4.17 -4.08
C ILE A 717 17.82 -3.68 -5.41
N HIS A 718 18.46 -2.52 -5.39
CA HIS A 718 19.10 -1.90 -6.56
C HIS A 718 20.61 -2.02 -6.49
N HIS A 719 21.22 -2.37 -7.61
CA HIS A 719 22.66 -2.46 -7.77
C HIS A 719 23.13 -1.43 -8.81
N MET A 720 24.05 -0.57 -8.38
CA MET A 720 24.60 0.56 -9.12
C MET A 720 26.09 0.70 -8.83
N TRP A 721 26.75 1.58 -9.56
CA TRP A 721 28.20 1.68 -9.60
C TRP A 721 28.63 3.14 -9.49
N ALA A 722 29.44 3.51 -8.51
CA ALA A 722 30.00 4.85 -8.41
C ALA A 722 31.46 4.83 -8.89
N ASN A 723 31.85 5.79 -9.72
CA ASN A 723 33.24 5.96 -10.15
C ASN A 723 33.83 7.22 -9.53
N ASP A 724 34.88 7.06 -8.72
CA ASP A 724 35.68 8.15 -8.19
C ASP A 724 37.06 8.18 -8.85
N GLU A 725 37.54 9.38 -9.22
CA GLU A 725 38.85 9.55 -9.85
C GLU A 725 40.02 9.06 -8.96
N SER A 726 39.82 8.97 -7.64
CA SER A 726 40.87 8.60 -6.68
C SER A 726 40.80 7.14 -6.21
N SER A 727 39.60 6.55 -6.08
CA SER A 727 39.40 5.17 -5.62
C SER A 727 38.92 4.18 -6.70
N GLY A 728 38.57 4.63 -7.91
CA GLY A 728 38.07 3.78 -8.99
C GLY A 728 36.58 3.45 -8.86
N TRP A 729 36.15 2.36 -9.51
CA TRP A 729 34.77 1.89 -9.46
C TRP A 729 34.44 1.23 -8.11
N SER A 730 33.27 1.56 -7.57
CA SER A 730 32.75 1.02 -6.31
C SER A 730 31.30 0.58 -6.50
N ASN A 731 30.93 -0.53 -5.87
CA ASN A 731 29.54 -1.00 -5.87
C ASN A 731 28.71 -0.15 -4.91
N VAL A 732 27.56 0.29 -5.39
CA VAL A 732 26.51 0.94 -4.62
C VAL A 732 25.29 0.04 -4.66
N THR A 733 24.86 -0.47 -3.50
CA THR A 733 23.64 -1.27 -3.42
C THR A 733 22.69 -0.64 -2.42
N PHE A 734 21.42 -0.44 -2.77
CA PHE A 734 20.44 0.08 -1.82
C PHE A 734 19.06 -0.53 -1.98
N GLY A 735 18.28 -0.59 -0.91
CA GLY A 735 16.95 -1.18 -0.88
C GLY A 735 16.72 -2.06 0.35
N PRO A 736 15.63 -2.86 0.36
CA PRO A 736 15.25 -3.72 1.47
C PRO A 736 16.08 -5.00 1.45
N MET A 737 16.99 -5.15 2.41
CA MET A 737 17.89 -6.30 2.45
C MET A 737 17.55 -7.20 3.64
N ARG A 738 17.42 -8.51 3.36
CA ARG A 738 17.35 -9.55 4.40
C ARG A 738 18.76 -9.82 4.91
N TRP A 739 18.93 -9.69 6.22
CA TRP A 739 20.16 -10.10 6.87
C TRP A 739 19.92 -11.41 7.60
N TYR A 740 20.66 -12.46 7.22
CA TYR A 740 20.69 -13.71 7.96
C TYR A 740 21.50 -13.51 9.24
N SER A 741 20.86 -12.96 10.27
CA SER A 741 21.22 -13.24 11.66
C SER A 741 20.19 -14.21 12.23
N GLU A 742 20.65 -15.27 12.90
CA GLU A 742 19.90 -16.50 13.23
C GLU A 742 18.63 -16.35 14.11
N SER A 743 18.07 -15.16 14.32
CA SER A 743 16.86 -14.98 15.15
C SER A 743 15.84 -13.91 14.73
N SER A 744 15.96 -13.24 13.57
CA SER A 744 14.77 -12.55 13.00
C SER A 744 14.86 -12.37 11.49
N ASP A 745 13.74 -12.62 10.81
CA ASP A 745 13.54 -12.35 9.38
C ASP A 745 13.19 -10.85 9.20
N SER A 746 14.04 -9.95 9.71
CA SER A 746 13.83 -8.49 9.62
C SER A 746 14.44 -7.94 8.33
N VAL A 747 13.57 -7.46 7.45
CA VAL A 747 13.95 -6.70 6.25
C VAL A 747 14.19 -5.25 6.68
N THR A 748 15.39 -4.73 6.45
CA THR A 748 15.73 -3.33 6.74
C THR A 748 16.27 -2.63 5.50
N ASN A 749 15.93 -1.35 5.34
CA ASN A 749 16.42 -0.51 4.27
C ASN A 749 17.88 -0.14 4.51
N ARG A 750 18.75 -0.51 3.56
CA ARG A 750 20.19 -0.34 3.67
C ARG A 750 20.77 0.25 2.40
N LEU A 751 21.80 1.07 2.57
CA LEU A 751 22.64 1.61 1.52
C LEU A 751 24.06 1.10 1.76
N ILE A 752 24.64 0.41 0.79
CA ILE A 752 25.99 -0.13 0.81
C ILE A 752 26.80 0.66 -0.21
N ILE A 753 27.84 1.34 0.24
CA ILE A 753 28.81 2.01 -0.64
C ILE A 753 30.19 1.50 -0.25
N ASP A 754 30.92 0.91 -1.21
CA ASP A 754 32.28 0.36 -0.98
C ASP A 754 32.34 -0.58 0.23
N ASN A 755 31.40 -1.53 0.30
CA ASN A 755 31.18 -2.47 1.40
C ASN A 755 30.84 -1.85 2.78
N THR A 756 30.72 -0.53 2.87
CA THR A 756 30.25 0.14 4.08
C THR A 756 28.72 0.17 4.09
N VAL A 757 28.12 -0.35 5.15
CA VAL A 757 26.66 -0.48 5.27
C VAL A 757 26.09 0.66 6.11
N TYR A 758 25.15 1.40 5.53
CA TYR A 758 24.37 2.44 6.19
C TYR A 758 22.91 2.00 6.26
N GLN A 759 22.29 2.11 7.42
CA GLN A 759 20.84 2.04 7.51
C GLN A 759 20.27 3.42 7.14
N TYR A 760 19.22 3.43 6.32
CA TYR A 760 18.56 4.67 5.94
C TYR A 760 17.06 4.63 6.23
N GLU A 761 16.50 5.82 6.43
CA GLU A 761 15.06 6.09 6.37
C GLU A 761 14.79 7.03 5.19
N LEU A 762 13.56 7.04 4.67
CA LEU A 762 13.19 7.96 3.60
C LEU A 762 12.57 9.20 4.21
N GLU A 763 13.23 10.36 4.10
CA GLU A 763 12.75 11.65 4.59
C GLU A 763 12.61 12.62 3.40
N ASN A 764 11.39 13.09 3.11
CA ASN A 764 11.13 14.06 2.02
C ASN A 764 11.81 13.68 0.68
N GLY A 765 11.68 12.41 0.27
CA GLY A 765 12.27 11.93 -0.97
C GLY A 765 13.79 11.72 -0.94
N LYS A 766 14.44 11.80 0.22
CA LYS A 766 15.90 11.64 0.40
C LYS A 766 16.22 10.45 1.29
N LEU A 767 17.32 9.76 1.03
CA LEU A 767 17.79 8.69 1.93
C LEU A 767 18.52 9.34 3.11
N ALA A 768 17.89 9.33 4.27
CA ALA A 768 18.42 9.86 5.53
C ALA A 768 19.26 8.80 6.25
N ILE A 769 20.54 9.08 6.46
CA ILE A 769 21.47 8.19 7.16
C ILE A 769 22.13 8.91 8.35
N MET A 770 22.48 8.13 9.38
CA MET A 770 23.20 8.64 10.54
C MET A 770 24.68 8.27 10.47
N LEU A 771 25.55 9.29 10.38
CA LEU A 771 27.01 9.14 10.41
C LEU A 771 27.58 9.87 11.62
N ASP A 772 28.28 9.16 12.51
CA ASP A 772 28.91 9.72 13.70
C ASP A 772 27.96 10.59 14.56
N GLY A 773 26.67 10.24 14.59
CA GLY A 773 25.63 11.00 15.32
C GLY A 773 25.11 12.26 14.61
N GLN A 774 25.45 12.46 13.33
CA GLN A 774 24.94 13.54 12.48
C GLN A 774 24.14 12.99 11.29
N ALA A 775 22.97 13.58 11.06
CA ALA A 775 22.14 13.27 9.90
C ALA A 775 22.84 13.69 8.60
N HIS A 776 22.84 12.80 7.62
CA HIS A 776 23.28 13.02 6.25
C HIS A 776 22.17 12.59 5.30
N TYR A 777 22.13 13.22 4.14
CA TYR A 777 21.16 12.92 3.09
C TYR A 777 21.87 12.45 1.83
N VAL A 778 21.28 11.44 1.19
CA VAL A 778 21.47 11.13 -0.23
C VAL A 778 20.28 11.70 -0.97
N GLU A 779 20.51 12.76 -1.73
CA GLU A 779 19.50 13.44 -2.53
C GLU A 779 19.66 13.09 -4.00
N LEU A 780 18.56 12.74 -4.68
CA LEU A 780 18.55 12.54 -6.13
C LEU A 780 18.47 13.91 -6.82
N LEU A 781 19.43 14.23 -7.69
CA LEU A 781 19.42 15.49 -8.43
C LEU A 781 18.78 15.35 -9.80
N ASN A 782 19.10 14.28 -10.51
CA ASN A 782 18.46 13.84 -11.76
C ASN A 782 18.92 12.42 -12.09
N TYR A 783 18.36 11.85 -13.15
CA TYR A 783 18.86 10.61 -13.71
C TYR A 783 18.59 10.54 -15.23
N ASP A 784 19.32 9.69 -15.93
CA ASP A 784 19.17 9.42 -17.36
C ASP A 784 19.45 7.94 -17.67
N VAL A 785 19.74 7.60 -18.93
CA VAL A 785 19.99 6.21 -19.34
C VAL A 785 21.33 5.65 -18.85
N ASP A 786 22.27 6.52 -18.48
CA ASP A 786 23.61 6.13 -18.04
C ASP A 786 23.65 5.93 -16.51
N GLY A 787 22.88 6.73 -15.76
CA GLY A 787 22.89 6.67 -14.31
C GLY A 787 22.08 7.75 -13.60
N MET A 788 22.28 7.84 -12.29
CA MET A 788 21.71 8.85 -11.40
C MET A 788 22.81 9.81 -10.94
N GLN A 789 22.51 11.10 -10.95
CA GLN A 789 23.31 12.09 -10.26
C GLN A 789 22.74 12.28 -8.87
N ILE A 790 23.55 12.02 -7.84
CA ILE A 790 23.15 12.16 -6.45
C ILE A 790 24.00 13.21 -5.75
N CYS A 791 23.54 13.64 -4.57
CA CYS A 791 24.33 14.47 -3.67
C CYS A 791 24.35 13.86 -2.27
N PHE A 792 25.55 13.67 -1.73
CA PHE A 792 25.78 13.06 -0.42
C PHE A 792 26.34 14.08 0.58
N TYR A 793 25.51 14.61 1.49
CA TYR A 793 25.89 15.74 2.34
C TYR A 793 25.34 15.66 3.76
N ALA A 794 25.99 16.36 4.69
CA ALA A 794 25.47 16.52 6.06
C ALA A 794 24.24 17.44 6.04
N ALA A 795 23.15 17.02 6.66
CA ALA A 795 21.87 17.75 6.65
C ALA A 795 22.02 19.24 7.04
N SER A 796 22.96 19.54 7.95
CA SER A 796 23.24 20.90 8.43
C SER A 796 23.82 21.90 7.40
N ARG A 797 24.35 21.43 6.26
CA ARG A 797 25.06 22.29 5.28
C ARG A 797 24.48 22.30 3.87
N GLY A 798 23.53 21.42 3.58
CA GLY A 798 22.98 21.26 2.23
C GLY A 798 23.99 20.72 1.20
N CYS A 799 23.49 20.37 0.02
CA CYS A 799 24.30 19.87 -1.10
C CYS A 799 25.32 20.93 -1.60
N GLN A 800 26.60 20.56 -1.70
CA GLN A 800 27.66 21.35 -2.35
C GLN A 800 28.17 20.65 -3.62
N GLU A 801 28.87 21.36 -4.51
CA GLU A 801 29.44 20.75 -5.73
C GLU A 801 30.42 19.60 -5.44
N SER A 802 31.13 19.63 -4.30
CA SER A 802 32.04 18.55 -3.90
C SER A 802 31.32 17.28 -3.41
N ASP A 803 30.03 17.38 -3.12
CA ASP A 803 29.21 16.30 -2.57
C ASP A 803 28.46 15.52 -3.66
N LYS A 804 28.47 16.05 -4.89
CA LYS A 804 27.82 15.42 -6.03
C LYS A 804 28.60 14.19 -6.47
N GLN A 805 27.87 13.12 -6.72
CA GLN A 805 28.42 11.87 -7.24
C GLN A 805 27.56 11.39 -8.40
N GLN A 806 28.17 10.67 -9.33
CA GLN A 806 27.47 9.98 -10.39
C GLN A 806 27.44 8.48 -10.07
N TRP A 807 26.23 7.91 -10.02
CA TRP A 807 26.01 6.49 -9.88
C TRP A 807 25.54 5.96 -11.22
N TYR A 808 26.31 5.09 -11.84
CA TYR A 808 26.03 4.49 -13.13
C TYR A 808 25.27 3.18 -12.96
N TYR A 809 24.35 2.91 -13.88
CA TYR A 809 23.63 1.64 -13.87
C TYR A 809 24.47 0.48 -14.43
N ASN A 810 25.44 0.80 -15.29
CA ASN A 810 26.43 -0.11 -15.89
C ASN A 810 27.80 0.61 -15.89
N PHE A 811 28.87 -0.12 -16.15
CA PHE A 811 30.25 0.38 -16.14
C PHE A 811 30.96 0.01 -17.46
N ASP A 812 32.06 0.71 -17.76
CA ASP A 812 32.96 0.32 -18.84
C ASP A 812 33.89 -0.81 -18.35
N GLY A 813 33.86 -1.94 -19.05
CA GLY A 813 34.58 -3.15 -18.62
C GLY A 813 35.01 -4.07 -19.75
N TYR A 814 35.58 -5.20 -19.36
CA TYR A 814 35.97 -6.27 -20.25
C TYR A 814 35.09 -7.51 -20.03
N ALA A 815 34.81 -8.22 -21.13
CA ALA A 815 34.07 -9.46 -21.12
C ALA A 815 35.00 -10.68 -21.10
N VAL A 816 34.67 -11.66 -20.28
CA VAL A 816 35.31 -12.98 -20.29
C VAL A 816 34.33 -14.01 -20.84
N THR A 817 34.64 -14.56 -22.02
CA THR A 817 33.87 -15.65 -22.64
C THR A 817 34.44 -17.01 -22.29
N THR A 818 33.59 -18.03 -22.23
CA THR A 818 34.01 -19.38 -21.82
C THR A 818 33.92 -20.39 -22.98
N GLN A 819 34.87 -21.32 -23.02
CA GLN A 819 34.89 -22.44 -23.96
C GLN A 819 35.09 -23.77 -23.20
N VAL A 820 34.35 -24.81 -23.58
CA VAL A 820 34.45 -26.14 -22.96
C VAL A 820 34.95 -27.18 -23.97
N ILE A 821 35.95 -27.97 -23.57
CA ILE A 821 36.43 -29.17 -24.27
C ILE A 821 36.16 -30.40 -23.39
N GLY A 822 35.32 -31.33 -23.85
CA GLY A 822 34.84 -32.46 -23.06
C GLY A 822 33.42 -32.22 -22.54
N GLN A 823 33.07 -32.81 -21.39
CA GLN A 823 31.73 -32.73 -20.79
C GLN A 823 31.79 -32.05 -19.41
N GLY A 824 31.26 -30.83 -19.32
CA GLY A 824 31.25 -29.97 -18.12
C GLY A 824 30.76 -28.54 -18.43
N LYS A 825 30.74 -27.65 -17.44
CA LYS A 825 30.21 -26.28 -17.53
C LYS A 825 31.04 -25.27 -16.74
N PHE A 826 30.85 -23.99 -17.07
CA PHE A 826 31.33 -22.83 -16.30
C PHE A 826 30.15 -22.14 -15.60
N TYR A 827 30.44 -21.52 -14.45
CA TYR A 827 29.55 -20.64 -13.71
C TYR A 827 30.32 -19.38 -13.26
N PRO A 828 29.96 -18.19 -13.77
CA PRO A 828 29.02 -17.98 -14.87
C PRO A 828 29.60 -18.46 -16.21
N SER A 829 28.75 -18.66 -17.22
CA SER A 829 29.18 -18.99 -18.60
C SER A 829 29.77 -17.77 -19.34
N TYR A 830 29.58 -16.58 -18.77
CA TYR A 830 29.98 -15.27 -19.24
C TYR A 830 30.09 -14.31 -18.05
N GLN A 831 31.11 -13.46 -17.98
CA GLN A 831 31.21 -12.42 -16.96
C GLN A 831 31.72 -11.12 -17.59
N GLU A 832 31.10 -9.99 -17.25
CA GLU A 832 31.66 -8.65 -17.45
C GLU A 832 32.26 -8.15 -16.15
N SER A 833 33.40 -7.46 -16.21
CA SER A 833 34.10 -6.91 -15.04
C SER A 833 34.74 -5.57 -15.38
N PRO A 834 34.78 -4.59 -14.45
CA PRO A 834 35.26 -3.26 -14.79
C PRO A 834 36.72 -3.30 -15.17
N GLU A 835 37.13 -2.32 -15.98
CA GLU A 835 38.54 -2.14 -16.31
C GLU A 835 39.37 -2.07 -15.01
N GLY A 836 40.36 -2.95 -14.90
CA GLY A 836 41.23 -3.05 -13.72
C GLY A 836 40.77 -3.99 -12.60
N ASP A 837 39.61 -4.66 -12.71
CA ASP A 837 39.13 -5.62 -11.71
C ASP A 837 39.32 -7.09 -12.10
N SER A 838 39.29 -7.96 -11.10
CA SER A 838 39.45 -9.42 -11.26
C SER A 838 38.11 -10.11 -11.52
N ALA A 839 38.10 -11.15 -12.38
CA ALA A 839 36.93 -11.97 -12.69
C ALA A 839 37.08 -13.39 -12.12
N PHE A 840 35.96 -14.02 -11.72
CA PHE A 840 35.96 -15.30 -11.02
C PHE A 840 35.01 -16.30 -11.68
N PHE A 841 35.53 -17.49 -11.94
CA PHE A 841 34.79 -18.57 -12.58
C PHE A 841 34.88 -19.86 -11.78
N TYR A 842 33.75 -20.54 -11.61
CA TYR A 842 33.68 -21.91 -11.11
C TYR A 842 33.41 -22.87 -12.27
N VAL A 843 34.02 -24.06 -12.27
CA VAL A 843 33.75 -25.10 -13.27
C VAL A 843 33.15 -26.36 -12.65
N GLU A 844 32.15 -26.91 -13.33
CA GLU A 844 31.47 -28.13 -12.91
C GLU A 844 31.63 -29.22 -13.98
N PRO A 845 32.36 -30.32 -13.68
CA PRO A 845 32.41 -31.48 -14.57
C PRO A 845 31.05 -32.19 -14.69
N GLU A 846 30.70 -32.69 -15.88
CA GLU A 846 29.51 -33.55 -16.05
C GLU A 846 29.75 -34.95 -15.45
N ALA A 847 28.67 -35.67 -15.11
CA ALA A 847 28.74 -37.01 -14.56
C ALA A 847 29.63 -37.95 -15.42
N GLY A 848 30.62 -38.59 -14.76
CA GLY A 848 31.60 -39.46 -15.43
C GLY A 848 32.85 -38.76 -15.93
N TYR A 849 32.96 -37.43 -15.81
CA TYR A 849 34.13 -36.64 -16.22
C TYR A 849 34.74 -35.89 -15.04
N MET A 850 36.01 -35.50 -15.15
CA MET A 850 36.71 -34.65 -14.19
C MET A 850 37.51 -33.55 -14.90
N LEU A 851 37.73 -32.44 -14.21
CA LEU A 851 38.51 -31.33 -14.73
C LEU A 851 39.98 -31.76 -14.88
N GLN A 852 40.53 -31.56 -16.08
CA GLN A 852 41.95 -31.76 -16.37
C GLN A 852 42.74 -30.45 -16.20
N SER A 853 42.22 -29.35 -16.75
CA SER A 853 42.88 -28.03 -16.71
C SER A 853 41.93 -26.92 -17.12
N ILE A 854 42.16 -25.72 -16.60
CA ILE A 854 41.60 -24.46 -17.10
C ILE A 854 42.76 -23.59 -17.59
N ILE A 855 42.64 -23.01 -18.79
CA ILE A 855 43.65 -22.12 -19.38
C ILE A 855 42.98 -20.90 -20.02
N GLY A 856 43.69 -19.79 -20.12
CA GLY A 856 43.21 -18.57 -20.78
C GLY A 856 43.17 -17.37 -19.83
N CYS A 857 43.14 -16.16 -20.38
CA CYS A 857 43.09 -14.90 -19.62
C CYS A 857 44.19 -14.71 -18.54
N ASP A 858 45.29 -15.47 -18.57
CA ASP A 858 46.35 -15.46 -17.54
C ASP A 858 45.84 -15.70 -16.11
N GLY A 859 44.76 -16.49 -15.95
CA GLY A 859 44.17 -16.78 -14.64
C GLY A 859 44.85 -17.89 -13.85
N GLU A 860 44.68 -17.86 -12.54
CA GLU A 860 45.18 -18.86 -11.58
C GLU A 860 44.07 -19.85 -11.19
N GLN A 861 44.35 -21.15 -11.32
CA GLN A 861 43.41 -22.22 -10.96
C GLN A 861 43.60 -22.67 -9.52
N ASN A 862 42.51 -22.77 -8.75
CA ASN A 862 42.47 -23.39 -7.43
C ASN A 862 41.30 -24.37 -7.34
N GLY A 863 41.57 -25.66 -7.51
CA GLY A 863 40.50 -26.67 -7.56
C GLY A 863 39.60 -26.50 -8.78
N LEU A 864 38.31 -26.24 -8.52
CA LEU A 864 37.29 -25.93 -9.53
C LEU A 864 37.11 -24.42 -9.75
N ASP A 865 37.86 -23.59 -9.02
CA ASP A 865 37.82 -22.14 -9.16
C ASP A 865 38.92 -21.65 -10.10
N TYR A 866 38.63 -20.59 -10.84
CA TYR A 866 39.54 -19.91 -11.76
C TYR A 866 39.45 -18.39 -11.56
N LEU A 867 40.53 -17.80 -11.06
CA LEU A 867 40.63 -16.37 -10.81
C LEU A 867 41.43 -15.70 -11.91
N ILE A 868 40.82 -14.73 -12.58
CA ILE A 868 41.46 -13.87 -13.58
C ILE A 868 41.80 -12.56 -12.89
N THR A 869 43.07 -12.14 -12.94
CA THR A 869 43.50 -10.85 -12.37
C THR A 869 43.04 -9.66 -13.22
N ALA A 870 43.08 -8.45 -12.68
CA ALA A 870 42.78 -7.17 -13.33
C ALA A 870 43.14 -7.06 -14.83
N ARG A 871 42.19 -6.66 -15.69
CA ARG A 871 42.39 -6.44 -17.15
C ARG A 871 41.56 -5.29 -17.71
N ASP A 872 41.92 -4.86 -18.93
CA ASP A 872 41.28 -3.76 -19.67
C ASP A 872 40.80 -4.20 -21.08
N THR A 873 40.79 -5.51 -21.38
CA THR A 873 40.40 -6.04 -22.70
C THR A 873 39.74 -7.41 -22.58
N ASP A 874 38.73 -7.65 -23.39
CA ASP A 874 38.02 -8.93 -23.48
C ASP A 874 38.97 -10.12 -23.67
N CYS A 875 38.61 -11.27 -23.11
CA CYS A 875 39.40 -12.49 -23.22
C CYS A 875 38.55 -13.77 -23.14
N GLU A 876 39.15 -14.91 -23.49
CA GLU A 876 38.49 -16.22 -23.47
C GLU A 876 39.22 -17.19 -22.54
N ILE A 877 38.47 -17.97 -21.75
CA ILE A 877 38.97 -19.10 -20.95
C ILE A 877 38.45 -20.43 -21.46
N THR A 878 39.27 -21.47 -21.37
CA THR A 878 38.95 -22.83 -21.82
C THR A 878 39.13 -23.84 -20.69
N ALA A 879 38.07 -24.58 -20.36
CA ALA A 879 38.14 -25.75 -19.46
C ALA A 879 38.20 -27.04 -20.28
N THR A 880 39.12 -27.93 -19.90
CA THR A 880 39.25 -29.28 -20.49
C THR A 880 38.85 -30.33 -19.47
N PHE A 881 37.90 -31.20 -19.84
CA PHE A 881 37.40 -32.31 -19.03
C PHE A 881 37.81 -33.65 -19.65
N VAL A 882 38.17 -34.62 -18.81
CA VAL A 882 38.53 -36.00 -19.19
C VAL A 882 37.65 -37.02 -18.49
N GLU A 883 37.44 -38.18 -19.10
CA GLU A 883 36.66 -39.28 -18.53
C GLU A 883 37.32 -39.81 -17.25
N LYS A 884 36.53 -40.00 -16.19
CA LYS A 884 37.01 -40.53 -14.90
C LYS A 884 37.43 -42.00 -15.07
N PRO A 885 38.64 -42.40 -14.66
CA PRO A 885 39.04 -43.81 -14.67
C PRO A 885 38.26 -44.61 -13.62
N ASN A 886 37.97 -45.88 -13.92
CA ASN A 886 37.41 -46.82 -12.94
C ASN A 886 38.50 -47.30 -11.97
N LEU A 887 38.73 -46.52 -10.91
CA LEU A 887 39.73 -46.77 -9.88
C LEU A 887 39.47 -48.07 -9.11
N ALA A 888 38.21 -48.45 -8.90
CA ALA A 888 37.83 -49.69 -8.23
C ALA A 888 38.27 -50.92 -9.05
N GLU A 889 38.08 -50.90 -10.36
CA GLU A 889 38.57 -51.95 -11.26
C GLU A 889 40.10 -52.05 -11.20
N LEU A 890 40.80 -50.92 -11.23
CA LEU A 890 42.27 -50.87 -11.13
C LEU A 890 42.80 -51.37 -9.78
N ALA A 891 42.04 -51.16 -8.69
CA ALA A 891 42.38 -51.62 -7.34
C ALA A 891 42.00 -53.09 -7.07
N GLY A 892 41.23 -53.72 -7.98
CA GLY A 892 40.70 -55.08 -7.80
C GLY A 892 39.56 -55.15 -6.79
N ILE A 893 38.81 -54.06 -6.61
CA ILE A 893 37.67 -53.99 -5.70
C ILE A 893 36.44 -54.54 -6.40
N THR A 894 35.88 -55.62 -5.85
CA THR A 894 34.72 -56.33 -6.42
C THR A 894 33.41 -56.00 -5.72
N ASP A 895 33.50 -55.36 -4.56
CA ASP A 895 32.36 -54.95 -3.78
C ASP A 895 31.77 -53.67 -4.39
N LEU A 896 30.52 -53.73 -4.86
CA LEU A 896 29.93 -52.63 -5.62
C LEU A 896 29.82 -51.34 -4.82
N ARG A 897 29.51 -51.43 -3.51
CA ARG A 897 29.36 -50.23 -2.67
C ARG A 897 30.72 -49.58 -2.39
N LEU A 898 31.72 -50.39 -2.06
CA LEU A 898 33.09 -49.89 -1.91
C LEU A 898 33.65 -49.35 -3.24
N ALA A 899 33.30 -49.98 -4.37
CA ALA A 899 33.71 -49.56 -5.70
C ALA A 899 33.14 -48.17 -6.06
N GLU A 900 31.88 -47.90 -5.71
CA GLU A 900 31.26 -46.59 -5.92
C GLU A 900 32.03 -45.48 -5.20
N CYS A 901 32.32 -45.67 -3.91
CA CYS A 901 33.09 -44.69 -3.13
C CYS A 901 34.49 -44.46 -3.72
N VAL A 902 35.20 -45.52 -4.07
CA VAL A 902 36.56 -45.42 -4.62
C VAL A 902 36.57 -44.73 -5.99
N ASN A 903 35.54 -44.95 -6.80
CA ASN A 903 35.40 -44.32 -8.12
C ASN A 903 35.00 -42.84 -8.06
N GLN A 904 34.58 -42.32 -6.90
CA GLN A 904 34.32 -40.89 -6.72
C GLN A 904 35.60 -40.06 -6.55
N ALA A 905 36.72 -40.70 -6.17
CA ALA A 905 37.99 -40.01 -5.97
C ALA A 905 38.47 -39.36 -7.27
N SER A 906 38.78 -38.06 -7.21
CA SER A 906 39.23 -37.28 -8.37
C SER A 906 40.74 -37.43 -8.60
N VAL A 907 41.20 -38.68 -8.73
CA VAL A 907 42.61 -39.02 -8.97
C VAL A 907 42.74 -40.02 -10.12
N LEU A 908 43.94 -40.12 -10.69
CA LEU A 908 44.19 -40.98 -11.86
C LEU A 908 44.67 -42.40 -11.51
N SER A 909 44.97 -42.68 -10.24
CA SER A 909 45.47 -43.99 -9.81
C SER A 909 45.03 -44.31 -8.38
N PRO A 910 44.75 -45.59 -8.04
CA PRO A 910 44.32 -45.98 -6.69
C PRO A 910 45.32 -45.62 -5.59
N GLN A 911 46.64 -45.63 -5.87
CA GLN A 911 47.67 -45.30 -4.88
C GLN A 911 47.72 -43.81 -4.51
N ALA A 912 47.09 -42.94 -5.32
CA ALA A 912 47.03 -41.51 -5.07
C ALA A 912 45.88 -41.11 -4.12
N ILE A 913 45.02 -42.06 -3.74
CA ILE A 913 43.96 -41.83 -2.76
C ILE A 913 44.60 -41.77 -1.37
N THR A 914 44.59 -40.59 -0.76
CA THR A 914 45.11 -40.36 0.60
C THR A 914 44.03 -40.33 1.66
N SER A 915 42.78 -40.04 1.29
CA SER A 915 41.62 -40.06 2.17
C SER A 915 40.45 -40.71 1.45
N LEU A 916 39.73 -41.61 2.14
CA LEU A 916 38.54 -42.28 1.61
C LEU A 916 37.49 -42.37 2.70
N ALA A 917 36.36 -41.70 2.49
CA ALA A 917 35.14 -41.92 3.26
C ALA A 917 34.13 -42.69 2.41
N CYS A 918 33.69 -43.84 2.89
CA CYS A 918 32.75 -44.71 2.20
C CYS A 918 31.65 -45.18 3.14
N THR A 919 30.51 -44.50 3.08
CA THR A 919 29.33 -44.75 3.91
C THR A 919 28.07 -44.92 3.04
N PRO A 920 28.01 -45.98 2.21
CA PRO A 920 26.83 -46.33 1.40
C PRO A 920 25.57 -46.57 2.25
N GLU A 921 24.38 -46.51 1.64
CA GLU A 921 23.12 -46.88 2.32
C GLU A 921 23.11 -48.38 2.73
N ASP A 922 23.61 -49.26 1.86
CA ASP A 922 23.71 -50.70 2.10
C ASP A 922 25.11 -51.12 2.57
N ALA A 923 25.17 -52.10 3.49
CA ALA A 923 26.43 -52.47 4.13
C ALA A 923 27.53 -52.98 3.16
N ILE A 924 28.79 -52.64 3.45
CA ILE A 924 29.99 -53.14 2.76
C ILE A 924 30.22 -54.62 3.12
N GLN A 925 30.16 -55.51 2.12
CA GLN A 925 30.12 -56.97 2.23
C GLN A 925 31.53 -57.57 2.05
N SER A 926 32.45 -56.84 1.42
CA SER A 926 33.84 -57.26 1.23
C SER A 926 34.79 -56.06 1.14
N LEU A 927 35.96 -56.19 1.77
CA LEU A 927 37.07 -55.24 1.68
C LEU A 927 38.14 -55.68 0.66
N ASN A 928 37.83 -56.65 -0.20
CA ASN A 928 38.77 -57.13 -1.22
C ASN A 928 39.20 -55.96 -2.12
N GLY A 929 40.51 -55.87 -2.38
CA GLY A 929 41.10 -54.80 -3.19
C GLY A 929 41.42 -53.51 -2.42
N LEU A 930 40.87 -53.30 -1.22
CA LEU A 930 41.13 -52.10 -0.40
C LEU A 930 42.64 -51.94 -0.08
N ASN A 931 43.32 -53.07 0.13
CA ASN A 931 44.77 -53.11 0.39
C ASN A 931 45.65 -52.59 -0.78
N SER A 932 45.08 -52.37 -1.96
CA SER A 932 45.75 -51.72 -3.09
C SER A 932 45.86 -50.19 -2.92
N LEU A 933 45.10 -49.59 -2.00
CA LEU A 933 45.06 -48.14 -1.75
C LEU A 933 46.15 -47.71 -0.77
N THR A 934 47.41 -48.02 -1.09
CA THR A 934 48.54 -47.88 -0.14
C THR A 934 48.88 -46.45 0.29
N GLY A 935 48.28 -45.44 -0.36
CA GLY A 935 48.44 -44.03 -0.01
C GLY A 935 47.53 -43.54 1.11
N LEU A 936 46.55 -44.36 1.55
CA LEU A 936 45.55 -43.98 2.54
C LEU A 936 46.15 -43.60 3.89
N GLN A 937 45.82 -42.40 4.33
CA GLN A 937 46.09 -41.83 5.66
C GLN A 937 44.80 -41.80 6.49
N ASP A 938 43.66 -41.51 5.86
CA ASP A 938 42.36 -41.44 6.52
C ASP A 938 41.37 -42.39 5.82
N LEU A 939 40.74 -43.25 6.61
CA LEU A 939 39.77 -44.23 6.12
C LEU A 939 38.53 -44.25 6.99
N THR A 940 37.37 -43.94 6.40
CA THR A 940 36.06 -44.12 7.01
C THR A 940 35.26 -45.15 6.21
N LEU A 941 34.70 -46.14 6.90
CA LEU A 941 33.84 -47.18 6.34
C LEU A 941 32.54 -47.26 7.14
N GLY A 942 31.39 -47.28 6.49
CA GLY A 942 30.12 -47.52 7.17
C GLY A 942 29.02 -48.03 6.26
N PRO A 943 27.87 -48.39 6.84
CA PRO A 943 27.68 -49.69 7.49
C PRO A 943 28.48 -50.84 6.85
N VAL A 944 28.94 -51.80 7.65
CA VAL A 944 29.78 -52.93 7.18
C VAL A 944 29.21 -54.27 7.66
N ALA A 945 29.25 -55.29 6.79
CA ALA A 945 28.83 -56.66 7.09
C ALA A 945 30.02 -57.63 7.30
N VAL A 946 31.24 -57.12 7.13
CA VAL A 946 32.49 -57.84 7.41
C VAL A 946 32.83 -57.77 8.90
N THR A 947 33.36 -58.88 9.43
CA THR A 947 33.75 -58.99 10.85
C THR A 947 35.25 -58.89 11.06
N ASP A 948 36.05 -59.24 10.05
CA ASP A 948 37.51 -59.27 10.09
C ASP A 948 38.12 -58.18 9.21
N PHE A 949 38.87 -57.26 9.82
CA PHE A 949 39.48 -56.11 9.15
C PHE A 949 41.00 -56.29 9.08
N ASP A 950 41.49 -56.81 7.97
CA ASP A 950 42.94 -56.85 7.67
C ASP A 950 43.35 -55.64 6.81
N LEU A 951 43.84 -54.60 7.51
CA LEU A 951 44.30 -53.34 6.94
C LEU A 951 45.84 -53.23 6.98
N SER A 952 46.55 -54.35 7.10
CA SER A 952 48.02 -54.36 7.24
C SER A 952 48.76 -53.74 6.05
N ALA A 953 48.18 -53.73 4.85
CA ALA A 953 48.79 -53.10 3.68
C ALA A 953 48.75 -51.55 3.74
N LEU A 954 47.85 -50.96 4.52
CA LEU A 954 47.60 -49.52 4.60
C LEU A 954 48.56 -48.85 5.59
N SER A 955 49.85 -48.88 5.26
CA SER A 955 50.95 -48.49 6.17
C SER A 955 51.02 -47.00 6.55
N GLN A 956 50.25 -46.14 5.88
CA GLN A 956 50.20 -44.69 6.09
C GLN A 956 49.02 -44.24 6.96
N LEU A 957 48.14 -45.15 7.41
CA LEU A 957 46.95 -44.80 8.19
C LEU A 957 47.30 -44.05 9.48
N THR A 958 46.67 -42.90 9.64
CA THR A 958 46.68 -42.03 10.82
C THR A 958 45.29 -41.88 11.44
N SER A 959 44.22 -42.04 10.64
CA SER A 959 42.83 -42.03 11.10
C SER A 959 42.05 -43.22 10.53
N LEU A 960 41.27 -43.89 11.38
CA LEU A 960 40.38 -44.99 10.98
C LEU A 960 39.01 -44.84 11.66
N ALA A 961 37.95 -44.84 10.86
CA ALA A 961 36.58 -44.90 11.34
C ALA A 961 35.83 -46.09 10.71
N ILE A 962 35.15 -46.86 11.57
CA ILE A 962 34.21 -47.90 11.18
C ILE A 962 32.89 -47.57 11.87
N GLU A 963 31.87 -47.22 11.08
CA GLU A 963 30.58 -46.71 11.54
C GLU A 963 29.47 -47.70 11.17
N GLY A 964 28.94 -48.41 12.16
CA GLY A 964 27.89 -49.41 11.99
C GLY A 964 28.43 -50.75 11.46
N SER A 965 28.41 -51.79 12.30
CA SER A 965 28.73 -53.16 11.89
C SER A 965 27.54 -54.08 12.09
N GLU A 966 26.99 -54.66 11.01
CA GLU A 966 25.81 -55.54 11.06
C GLU A 966 26.05 -56.88 11.77
N ARG A 967 27.32 -57.27 11.97
CA ARG A 967 27.72 -58.58 12.50
C ARG A 967 28.78 -58.50 13.60
N GLY A 968 29.13 -57.28 14.00
CA GLY A 968 30.18 -56.98 14.96
C GLY A 968 31.61 -57.18 14.44
N ILE A 969 32.55 -56.50 15.08
CA ILE A 969 33.98 -56.60 14.73
C ILE A 969 34.65 -57.70 15.57
N THR A 970 35.23 -58.70 14.91
CA THR A 970 35.92 -59.84 15.55
C THR A 970 37.44 -59.69 15.52
N SER A 971 38.00 -59.03 14.51
CA SER A 971 39.43 -58.75 14.44
C SER A 971 39.72 -57.44 13.70
N LEU A 972 40.74 -56.73 14.16
CA LEU A 972 41.28 -55.53 13.52
C LEU A 972 42.79 -55.70 13.45
N THR A 973 43.38 -55.68 12.25
CA THR A 973 44.81 -55.84 12.03
C THR A 973 45.37 -54.64 11.27
N ILE A 974 46.31 -53.93 11.89
CA ILE A 974 46.99 -52.75 11.34
C ILE A 974 48.50 -52.92 11.58
N SER A 975 49.33 -52.54 10.61
CA SER A 975 50.78 -52.76 10.70
C SER A 975 51.53 -51.80 11.61
N HIS A 976 51.02 -50.58 11.80
CA HIS A 976 51.61 -49.55 12.66
C HIS A 976 50.54 -48.94 13.58
N PRO A 977 49.96 -49.71 14.52
CA PRO A 977 48.92 -49.21 15.42
C PRO A 977 49.41 -48.03 16.29
N GLU A 978 50.72 -47.89 16.49
CA GLU A 978 51.35 -46.77 17.20
C GLU A 978 51.33 -45.45 16.41
N LYS A 979 50.97 -45.45 15.12
CA LYS A 979 50.85 -44.23 14.31
C LYS A 979 49.41 -43.70 14.22
N LEU A 980 48.44 -44.50 14.62
CA LEU A 980 47.03 -44.13 14.57
C LEU A 980 46.76 -43.08 15.65
N LEU A 981 46.27 -41.92 15.23
CA LEU A 981 45.93 -40.78 16.08
C LEU A 981 44.43 -40.75 16.39
N GLU A 982 43.61 -41.25 15.49
CA GLU A 982 42.14 -41.24 15.61
C GLU A 982 41.56 -42.61 15.28
N LEU A 983 40.68 -43.10 16.16
CA LEU A 983 39.98 -44.37 15.98
C LEU A 983 38.51 -44.22 16.36
N THR A 984 37.63 -44.49 15.41
CA THR A 984 36.18 -44.58 15.62
C THR A 984 35.71 -46.00 15.33
N LEU A 985 35.01 -46.61 16.29
CA LEU A 985 34.31 -47.88 16.14
C LEU A 985 32.88 -47.73 16.67
N SER A 986 32.06 -46.95 15.98
CA SER A 986 30.69 -46.67 16.41
C SER A 986 29.72 -47.74 15.90
N GLU A 987 28.70 -48.06 16.71
CA GLU A 987 27.67 -49.06 16.37
C GLU A 987 28.25 -50.40 15.89
N ALA A 988 29.38 -50.79 16.47
CA ALA A 988 30.22 -51.91 16.00
C ALA A 988 29.97 -53.22 16.77
N GLU A 989 28.85 -53.30 17.49
CA GLU A 989 28.45 -54.39 18.40
C GLU A 989 29.54 -54.75 19.44
N LEU A 990 30.33 -53.77 19.91
CA LEU A 990 31.39 -54.01 20.88
C LEU A 990 30.81 -54.23 22.28
N SER A 991 31.22 -55.32 22.92
CA SER A 991 31.06 -55.56 24.36
C SER A 991 32.43 -55.55 25.04
N ASP A 992 32.48 -55.46 26.38
CA ASP A 992 33.74 -55.43 27.14
C ASP A 992 34.70 -56.59 26.76
N GLY A 993 34.13 -57.78 26.52
CA GLY A 993 34.89 -58.97 26.10
C GLY A 993 35.45 -58.85 24.69
N VAL A 994 34.67 -58.28 23.76
CA VAL A 994 35.11 -58.03 22.38
C VAL A 994 36.19 -56.95 22.36
N LEU A 995 35.99 -55.84 23.08
CA LEU A 995 36.96 -54.75 23.20
C LEU A 995 38.33 -55.25 23.70
N THR A 996 38.30 -56.14 24.70
CA THR A 996 39.51 -56.80 25.21
C THR A 996 40.17 -57.68 24.14
N SER A 997 39.39 -58.44 23.37
CA SER A 997 39.89 -59.33 22.32
C SER A 997 40.49 -58.60 21.11
N LEU A 998 40.03 -57.37 20.82
CA LEU A 998 40.60 -56.53 19.77
C LEU A 998 41.97 -55.94 20.15
N GLU A 999 42.38 -56.07 21.41
CA GLU A 999 43.66 -55.58 21.95
C GLU A 999 43.89 -54.08 21.68
N LEU A 1000 42.84 -53.25 21.81
CA LEU A 1000 42.93 -51.83 21.48
C LEU A 1000 43.99 -51.06 22.30
N ALA A 1001 44.44 -51.59 23.43
CA ALA A 1001 45.53 -51.01 24.22
C ALA A 1001 46.86 -50.88 23.44
N ARG A 1002 47.03 -51.55 22.30
CA ARG A 1002 48.22 -51.41 21.43
C ARG A 1002 48.25 -50.10 20.64
N PHE A 1003 47.15 -49.37 20.51
CA PHE A 1003 47.05 -48.09 19.82
C PHE A 1003 47.52 -46.93 20.73
N THR A 1004 48.78 -46.99 21.17
CA THR A 1004 49.30 -46.17 22.28
C THR A 1004 49.38 -44.66 22.02
N SER A 1005 49.20 -44.21 20.78
CA SER A 1005 49.32 -42.79 20.37
C SER A 1005 47.98 -42.15 20.01
N LEU A 1006 46.86 -42.81 20.34
CA LEU A 1006 45.53 -42.25 20.11
C LEU A 1006 45.34 -40.94 20.86
N GLN A 1007 44.87 -39.94 20.11
CA GLN A 1007 44.44 -38.64 20.59
C GLN A 1007 42.91 -38.52 20.54
N ARG A 1008 42.24 -39.21 19.61
CA ARG A 1008 40.77 -39.28 19.56
C ARG A 1008 40.30 -40.73 19.54
N LEU A 1009 39.33 -41.04 20.39
CA LEU A 1009 38.69 -42.35 20.44
C LEU A 1009 37.18 -42.19 20.53
N ASP A 1010 36.46 -42.82 19.61
CA ASP A 1010 35.00 -42.86 19.60
C ASP A 1010 34.51 -44.31 19.57
N LEU A 1011 33.72 -44.69 20.58
CA LEU A 1011 33.10 -46.01 20.71
C LEU A 1011 31.57 -45.87 20.92
N THR A 1012 30.95 -44.88 20.29
CA THR A 1012 29.51 -44.58 20.42
C THR A 1012 28.63 -45.75 19.98
N GLY A 1013 27.46 -45.93 20.60
CA GLY A 1013 26.45 -46.89 20.12
C GLY A 1013 26.83 -48.37 20.31
N ASN A 1014 27.65 -48.67 21.32
CA ASN A 1014 28.09 -50.03 21.63
C ASN A 1014 27.43 -50.56 22.92
N ALA A 1015 27.86 -51.74 23.39
CA ALA A 1015 27.35 -52.39 24.59
C ALA A 1015 28.41 -52.49 25.70
N LEU A 1016 29.21 -51.42 25.88
CA LEU A 1016 30.24 -51.37 26.92
C LEU A 1016 29.61 -51.11 28.29
N SER A 1017 30.00 -51.88 29.30
CA SER A 1017 29.58 -51.66 30.70
C SER A 1017 30.65 -50.97 31.54
N THR A 1018 31.91 -51.04 31.11
CA THR A 1018 33.03 -50.38 31.75
C THR A 1018 34.03 -49.85 30.73
N PHE A 1019 34.68 -48.72 31.05
CA PHE A 1019 35.77 -48.17 30.26
C PHE A 1019 36.94 -47.75 31.16
N ASN A 1020 38.15 -48.17 30.80
CA ASN A 1020 39.39 -47.79 31.46
C ASN A 1020 40.33 -47.10 30.45
N GLY A 1021 40.50 -45.79 30.58
CA GLY A 1021 41.31 -44.95 29.70
C GLY A 1021 42.83 -45.00 29.93
N GLU A 1022 43.32 -45.74 30.93
CA GLU A 1022 44.74 -45.80 31.31
C GLU A 1022 45.68 -46.19 30.16
N SER A 1023 45.19 -46.93 29.17
CA SER A 1023 46.00 -47.37 28.02
C SER A 1023 46.28 -46.27 27.01
N TRP A 1024 45.58 -45.13 27.09
CA TRP A 1024 45.66 -44.03 26.12
C TRP A 1024 45.87 -42.67 26.81
N PRO A 1025 47.03 -42.46 27.46
CA PRO A 1025 47.29 -41.24 28.24
C PRO A 1025 47.35 -39.96 27.39
N ASP A 1026 47.48 -40.09 26.07
CA ASP A 1026 47.55 -38.99 25.11
C ASP A 1026 46.18 -38.57 24.53
N LEU A 1027 45.07 -39.16 25.00
CA LEU A 1027 43.73 -38.77 24.56
C LEU A 1027 43.45 -37.29 24.82
N VAL A 1028 42.96 -36.62 23.77
CA VAL A 1028 42.47 -35.25 23.72
C VAL A 1028 40.94 -35.24 23.57
N ALA A 1029 40.36 -36.20 22.85
CA ALA A 1029 38.91 -36.35 22.72
C ALA A 1029 38.47 -37.80 22.94
N LEU A 1030 37.42 -38.00 23.73
CA LEU A 1030 36.84 -39.31 24.01
C LEU A 1030 35.30 -39.25 23.91
N THR A 1031 34.74 -40.08 23.03
CA THR A 1031 33.30 -40.26 22.88
C THR A 1031 32.92 -41.70 23.21
N LEU A 1032 32.01 -41.86 24.17
CA LEU A 1032 31.46 -43.15 24.62
C LEU A 1032 29.93 -43.07 24.74
N ALA A 1033 29.29 -42.24 23.91
CA ALA A 1033 27.84 -42.04 23.95
C ALA A 1033 27.08 -43.34 23.63
N ASP A 1034 25.83 -43.46 24.07
CA ASP A 1034 24.95 -44.57 23.74
C ASP A 1034 25.56 -45.95 24.04
N ASN A 1035 26.01 -46.10 25.29
CA ASN A 1035 26.56 -47.35 25.83
C ASN A 1035 25.79 -47.76 27.09
N GLN A 1036 26.33 -48.71 27.86
CA GLN A 1036 25.75 -49.18 29.12
C GLN A 1036 26.71 -48.95 30.30
N LEU A 1037 27.53 -47.90 30.22
CA LEU A 1037 28.62 -47.69 31.17
C LEU A 1037 28.09 -47.46 32.59
N GLU A 1038 28.54 -48.28 33.53
CA GLU A 1038 28.36 -48.09 34.97
C GLU A 1038 29.64 -47.58 35.65
N VAL A 1039 30.79 -47.82 35.01
CA VAL A 1039 32.12 -47.48 35.56
C VAL A 1039 33.01 -46.87 34.48
N LEU A 1040 33.54 -45.67 34.76
CA LEU A 1040 34.44 -44.93 33.89
C LEU A 1040 35.69 -44.50 34.68
N ASN A 1041 36.89 -44.89 34.21
CA ASN A 1041 38.17 -44.44 34.77
C ASN A 1041 38.96 -43.63 33.74
N LEU A 1042 39.15 -42.33 34.02
CA LEU A 1042 39.92 -41.39 33.21
C LEU A 1042 41.10 -40.76 33.95
N SER A 1043 41.55 -41.40 35.05
CA SER A 1043 42.54 -40.82 35.98
C SER A 1043 43.93 -40.58 35.39
N GLN A 1044 44.25 -41.12 34.21
CA GLN A 1044 45.53 -40.92 33.51
C GLN A 1044 45.41 -40.06 32.25
N ASN A 1045 44.21 -39.59 31.90
CA ASN A 1045 43.93 -38.88 30.65
C ASN A 1045 44.02 -37.35 30.87
N PHE A 1046 45.17 -36.86 31.33
CA PHE A 1046 45.37 -35.47 31.75
C PHE A 1046 45.24 -34.43 30.61
N LYS A 1047 45.37 -34.88 29.35
CA LYS A 1047 45.27 -34.04 28.15
C LYS A 1047 43.86 -33.95 27.57
N LEU A 1048 42.89 -34.62 28.21
CA LEU A 1048 41.54 -34.70 27.70
C LEU A 1048 40.89 -33.32 27.70
N ASN A 1049 40.49 -32.88 26.52
CA ASN A 1049 39.83 -31.61 26.24
C ASN A 1049 38.33 -31.85 25.97
N GLU A 1050 37.99 -32.91 25.26
CA GLU A 1050 36.62 -33.23 24.89
C GLU A 1050 36.20 -34.58 25.49
N LEU A 1051 35.11 -34.59 26.26
CA LEU A 1051 34.50 -35.81 26.81
C LEU A 1051 33.00 -35.83 26.53
N LYS A 1052 32.55 -36.85 25.80
CA LYS A 1052 31.15 -37.08 25.46
C LYS A 1052 30.72 -38.47 25.89
N ILE A 1053 29.86 -38.57 26.89
CA ILE A 1053 29.45 -39.84 27.51
C ILE A 1053 27.92 -39.94 27.66
N SER A 1054 27.17 -39.23 26.82
CA SER A 1054 25.72 -39.18 26.90
C SER A 1054 25.04 -40.55 26.77
N ASN A 1055 23.84 -40.71 27.32
CA ASN A 1055 23.06 -41.96 27.28
C ASN A 1055 23.86 -43.16 27.82
N ASN A 1056 24.21 -43.09 29.10
CA ASN A 1056 24.90 -44.16 29.83
C ASN A 1056 24.25 -44.37 31.21
N LEU A 1057 24.75 -45.33 31.99
CA LEU A 1057 24.19 -45.72 33.29
C LEU A 1057 25.02 -45.21 34.49
N LEU A 1058 25.91 -44.23 34.26
CA LEU A 1058 26.77 -43.64 35.28
C LEU A 1058 25.96 -42.84 36.30
N SER A 1059 26.05 -43.24 37.57
CA SER A 1059 25.45 -42.51 38.70
C SER A 1059 26.44 -41.57 39.42
N THR A 1060 27.74 -41.72 39.11
CA THR A 1060 28.84 -40.88 39.63
C THR A 1060 29.86 -40.65 38.52
N LEU A 1061 30.46 -39.46 38.50
CA LEU A 1061 31.51 -39.10 37.55
C LEU A 1061 32.65 -38.38 38.28
N ASP A 1062 33.86 -38.93 38.23
CA ASP A 1062 35.09 -38.27 38.71
C ASP A 1062 35.95 -37.89 37.51
N ILE A 1063 36.03 -36.59 37.26
CA ILE A 1063 36.84 -35.96 36.21
C ILE A 1063 37.88 -35.00 36.81
N SER A 1064 38.15 -35.08 38.12
CA SER A 1064 39.07 -34.16 38.82
C SER A 1064 40.51 -34.19 38.31
N ASN A 1065 40.91 -35.26 37.60
CA ASN A 1065 42.22 -35.41 36.98
C ASN A 1065 42.26 -34.95 35.51
N ASN A 1066 41.20 -34.33 34.99
CA ASN A 1066 41.07 -33.90 33.60
C ASN A 1066 40.88 -32.37 33.50
N PRO A 1067 41.82 -31.54 34.02
CA PRO A 1067 41.63 -30.10 34.16
C PRO A 1067 41.61 -29.33 32.83
N GLU A 1068 42.06 -29.95 31.73
CA GLU A 1068 42.11 -29.35 30.39
C GLU A 1068 40.79 -29.47 29.61
N LEU A 1069 39.73 -30.05 30.22
CA LEU A 1069 38.42 -30.20 29.57
C LEU A 1069 37.84 -28.84 29.17
N GLN A 1070 37.52 -28.70 27.87
CA GLN A 1070 36.80 -27.57 27.29
C GLN A 1070 35.37 -27.94 26.90
N ILE A 1071 35.15 -29.18 26.43
CA ILE A 1071 33.83 -29.66 26.00
C ILE A 1071 33.44 -30.87 26.85
N LEU A 1072 32.30 -30.76 27.54
CA LEU A 1072 31.74 -31.84 28.35
C LEU A 1072 30.27 -32.08 27.98
N ASP A 1073 29.98 -33.28 27.45
CA ASP A 1073 28.61 -33.77 27.26
C ASP A 1073 28.36 -35.00 28.13
N ILE A 1074 27.50 -34.80 29.12
CA ILE A 1074 27.08 -35.81 30.09
C ILE A 1074 25.56 -35.98 30.06
N SER A 1075 24.91 -35.68 28.92
CA SER A 1075 23.46 -35.72 28.84
C SER A 1075 22.91 -37.14 29.05
N ALA A 1076 21.85 -37.30 29.84
CA ALA A 1076 21.22 -38.59 30.13
C ALA A 1076 22.18 -39.64 30.73
N ILE A 1077 22.98 -39.22 31.72
CA ILE A 1077 23.65 -40.14 32.65
C ILE A 1077 23.07 -39.85 34.04
N PRO A 1078 22.44 -40.80 34.75
CA PRO A 1078 21.58 -40.53 35.92
C PRO A 1078 22.34 -39.97 37.16
N LEU A 1079 22.93 -38.78 37.02
CA LEU A 1079 23.85 -38.11 37.91
C LEU A 1079 23.10 -37.08 38.74
N GLU A 1080 23.26 -37.14 40.07
CA GLU A 1080 22.60 -36.21 40.98
C GLU A 1080 23.43 -34.95 41.27
N GLN A 1081 24.75 -35.02 41.09
CA GLN A 1081 25.71 -33.95 41.42
C GLN A 1081 26.90 -33.99 40.47
N LEU A 1082 27.44 -32.81 40.16
CA LEU A 1082 28.63 -32.62 39.32
C LEU A 1082 29.51 -31.54 39.94
N ASP A 1083 30.81 -31.83 40.07
CA ASP A 1083 31.82 -30.85 40.52
C ASP A 1083 32.65 -30.37 39.33
N LEU A 1084 32.53 -29.07 39.02
CA LEU A 1084 33.26 -28.41 37.93
C LEU A 1084 34.35 -27.44 38.43
N SER A 1085 34.65 -27.42 39.73
CA SER A 1085 35.57 -26.44 40.34
C SER A 1085 37.01 -26.48 39.82
N HIS A 1086 37.42 -27.61 39.23
CA HIS A 1086 38.75 -27.80 38.64
C HIS A 1086 38.81 -27.58 37.12
N HIS A 1087 37.68 -27.30 36.45
CA HIS A 1087 37.55 -27.24 34.99
C HIS A 1087 37.45 -25.80 34.48
N VAL A 1088 38.47 -25.00 34.78
CA VAL A 1088 38.50 -23.56 34.45
C VAL A 1088 38.56 -23.27 32.94
N GLN A 1089 38.94 -24.28 32.15
CA GLN A 1089 39.06 -24.22 30.69
C GLN A 1089 37.75 -24.55 29.96
N LEU A 1090 36.67 -24.87 30.69
CA LEU A 1090 35.40 -25.32 30.12
C LEU A 1090 34.75 -24.20 29.28
N THR A 1091 34.52 -24.48 28.00
CA THR A 1091 33.85 -23.58 27.04
C THR A 1091 32.45 -24.07 26.65
N SER A 1092 32.19 -25.38 26.70
CA SER A 1092 30.89 -25.97 26.39
C SER A 1092 30.47 -27.04 27.41
N LEU A 1093 29.27 -26.88 27.97
CA LEU A 1093 28.69 -27.81 28.92
C LEU A 1093 27.28 -28.25 28.50
N LYS A 1094 27.10 -29.56 28.32
CA LYS A 1094 25.80 -30.20 28.07
C LYS A 1094 25.50 -31.23 29.16
N LEU A 1095 24.39 -31.03 29.88
CA LEU A 1095 23.99 -31.90 31.00
C LEU A 1095 22.49 -32.21 31.06
N SER A 1096 21.82 -32.13 29.91
CA SER A 1096 20.39 -32.42 29.78
C SER A 1096 20.00 -33.81 30.29
N ARG A 1097 18.75 -33.99 30.73
CA ARG A 1097 18.17 -35.26 31.19
C ARG A 1097 18.92 -35.91 32.37
N ASN A 1098 19.44 -35.09 33.27
CA ASN A 1098 20.08 -35.54 34.51
C ASN A 1098 19.28 -35.09 35.75
N PRO A 1099 19.19 -35.88 36.83
CA PRO A 1099 18.51 -35.51 38.07
C PRO A 1099 19.30 -34.49 38.93
N ILE A 1100 20.21 -33.72 38.33
CA ILE A 1100 20.98 -32.65 38.98
C ILE A 1100 20.03 -31.57 39.49
N LYS A 1101 20.23 -31.15 40.75
CA LYS A 1101 19.38 -30.16 41.44
C LYS A 1101 19.99 -28.76 41.51
N GLN A 1102 21.31 -28.68 41.37
CA GLN A 1102 22.06 -27.44 41.43
C GLN A 1102 23.35 -27.61 40.62
N ILE A 1103 23.84 -26.52 40.07
CA ILE A 1103 25.12 -26.46 39.36
C ILE A 1103 25.87 -25.21 39.80
N ASP A 1104 27.14 -25.37 40.16
CA ASP A 1104 28.03 -24.26 40.46
C ASP A 1104 28.94 -24.01 39.25
N LEU A 1105 28.76 -22.85 38.63
CA LEU A 1105 29.51 -22.41 37.45
C LEU A 1105 30.51 -21.28 37.78
N SER A 1106 30.72 -20.98 39.07
CA SER A 1106 31.51 -19.82 39.50
C SER A 1106 33.00 -19.89 39.14
N HIS A 1107 33.49 -21.09 38.80
CA HIS A 1107 34.88 -21.33 38.40
C HIS A 1107 35.08 -21.48 36.89
N ASN A 1108 34.01 -21.40 36.09
CA ASN A 1108 34.02 -21.70 34.65
C ASN A 1108 33.87 -20.42 33.82
N SER A 1109 34.79 -19.47 33.98
CA SER A 1109 34.69 -18.13 33.38
C SER A 1109 34.86 -18.10 31.86
N LEU A 1110 35.37 -19.17 31.26
CA LEU A 1110 35.54 -19.33 29.82
C LEU A 1110 34.33 -20.00 29.14
N LEU A 1111 33.23 -20.23 29.88
CA LEU A 1111 32.06 -20.89 29.34
C LEU A 1111 31.36 -20.02 28.29
N GLU A 1112 31.25 -20.54 27.07
CA GLU A 1112 30.61 -19.89 25.91
C GLU A 1112 29.24 -20.50 25.59
N SER A 1113 29.05 -21.78 25.91
CA SER A 1113 27.83 -22.53 25.64
C SER A 1113 27.39 -23.36 26.85
N LEU A 1114 26.17 -23.13 27.32
CA LEU A 1114 25.53 -23.87 28.40
C LEU A 1114 24.21 -24.46 27.93
N SER A 1115 24.04 -25.78 28.02
CA SER A 1115 22.78 -26.43 27.69
C SER A 1115 22.39 -27.48 28.73
N PHE A 1116 21.19 -27.32 29.27
CA PHE A 1116 20.53 -28.35 30.04
C PHE A 1116 19.02 -28.23 29.97
N SER A 1117 18.38 -29.30 29.51
CA SER A 1117 16.92 -29.44 29.56
C SER A 1117 16.56 -30.68 30.37
N TYR A 1118 15.35 -30.74 30.93
CA TYR A 1118 14.87 -31.92 31.65
C TYR A 1118 15.69 -32.25 32.90
N THR A 1119 16.12 -31.23 33.65
CA THR A 1119 16.81 -31.36 34.94
C THR A 1119 15.96 -30.85 36.10
N SER A 1120 16.47 -31.01 37.33
CA SER A 1120 15.84 -30.52 38.56
C SER A 1120 16.46 -29.22 39.08
N ILE A 1121 17.21 -28.48 38.25
CA ILE A 1121 17.85 -27.22 38.63
C ILE A 1121 16.78 -26.14 38.82
N ALA A 1122 16.73 -25.56 40.02
CA ALA A 1122 15.75 -24.54 40.40
C ALA A 1122 16.29 -23.11 40.42
N GLU A 1123 17.60 -22.95 40.52
CA GLU A 1123 18.30 -21.67 40.58
C GLU A 1123 19.55 -21.72 39.72
N LEU A 1124 19.83 -20.63 38.99
CA LEU A 1124 21.00 -20.49 38.13
C LEU A 1124 21.66 -19.12 38.34
N ASP A 1125 22.97 -19.10 38.57
CA ASP A 1125 23.78 -17.88 38.73
C ASP A 1125 24.83 -17.84 37.63
N LEU A 1126 24.79 -16.80 36.79
CA LEU A 1126 25.65 -16.61 35.63
C LEU A 1126 26.66 -15.48 35.81
N ARG A 1127 26.75 -14.86 37.00
CA ARG A 1127 27.57 -13.64 37.21
C ARG A 1127 29.07 -13.80 36.98
N HIS A 1128 29.56 -15.03 36.88
CA HIS A 1128 30.97 -15.35 36.69
C HIS A 1128 31.27 -15.93 35.29
N ASN A 1129 30.31 -15.88 34.37
CA ASN A 1129 30.39 -16.49 33.04
C ASN A 1129 30.23 -15.44 31.92
N PRO A 1130 31.17 -14.47 31.80
CA PRO A 1130 31.01 -13.31 30.93
C PRO A 1130 31.02 -13.64 29.43
N LEU A 1131 31.59 -14.78 29.03
CA LEU A 1131 31.78 -15.16 27.62
C LEU A 1131 30.62 -15.99 27.03
N LEU A 1132 29.51 -16.15 27.77
CA LEU A 1132 28.36 -16.92 27.28
C LEU A 1132 27.76 -16.30 26.02
N ASN A 1133 27.64 -17.11 24.97
CA ASN A 1133 26.98 -16.78 23.71
C ASN A 1133 25.66 -17.54 23.54
N ASN A 1134 25.55 -18.72 24.16
CA ASN A 1134 24.40 -19.60 24.03
C ASN A 1134 24.04 -20.24 25.37
N VAL A 1135 22.80 -20.02 25.83
CA VAL A 1135 22.27 -20.60 27.06
C VAL A 1135 20.90 -21.22 26.77
N TYR A 1136 20.85 -22.54 26.66
CA TYR A 1136 19.64 -23.31 26.38
C TYR A 1136 19.20 -24.10 27.61
N VAL A 1137 18.25 -23.56 28.36
CA VAL A 1137 17.81 -24.12 29.65
C VAL A 1137 16.30 -24.35 29.71
N ARG A 1138 15.73 -24.92 28.66
CA ARG A 1138 14.29 -25.20 28.52
C ARG A 1138 13.82 -26.39 29.36
N ALA A 1139 12.56 -26.38 29.78
CA ALA A 1139 11.92 -27.54 30.44
C ALA A 1139 12.69 -28.03 31.69
N ASN A 1140 12.97 -27.13 32.63
CA ASN A 1140 13.56 -27.46 33.93
C ASN A 1140 12.62 -27.05 35.08
N ALA A 1141 13.14 -27.05 36.31
CA ALA A 1141 12.45 -26.55 37.50
C ALA A 1141 12.86 -25.11 37.86
N LEU A 1142 13.44 -24.37 36.91
CA LEU A 1142 14.08 -23.07 37.14
C LEU A 1142 13.05 -22.03 37.58
N ARG A 1143 13.28 -21.44 38.76
CA ARG A 1143 12.46 -20.36 39.33
C ARG A 1143 13.17 -19.02 39.30
N SER A 1144 14.49 -19.05 39.46
CA SER A 1144 15.33 -17.86 39.57
C SER A 1144 16.58 -18.00 38.71
N ILE A 1145 16.91 -16.93 37.99
CA ILE A 1145 18.17 -16.76 37.28
C ILE A 1145 18.74 -15.38 37.61
N THR A 1146 20.05 -15.28 37.83
CA THR A 1146 20.73 -14.02 38.17
C THR A 1146 22.08 -13.90 37.47
N GLY A 1147 22.62 -12.69 37.39
CA GLY A 1147 23.97 -12.44 36.87
C GLY A 1147 24.08 -12.41 35.35
N ILE A 1148 22.96 -12.35 34.61
CA ILE A 1148 22.95 -12.22 33.14
C ILE A 1148 23.63 -10.92 32.72
N GLU A 1149 23.53 -9.86 33.54
CA GLU A 1149 24.18 -8.57 33.28
C GLU A 1149 25.71 -8.62 33.20
N ALA A 1150 26.32 -9.71 33.67
CA ALA A 1150 27.77 -9.93 33.59
C ALA A 1150 28.22 -10.48 32.23
N ILE A 1151 27.30 -10.90 31.37
CA ILE A 1151 27.60 -11.43 30.03
C ILE A 1151 28.00 -10.27 29.11
N GLU A 1152 29.17 -10.35 28.49
CA GLU A 1152 29.72 -9.28 27.66
C GLU A 1152 28.98 -9.14 26.32
N ASN A 1153 28.59 -10.27 25.73
CA ASN A 1153 27.82 -10.30 24.50
C ASN A 1153 26.32 -10.11 24.79
N LYS A 1154 25.76 -8.95 24.45
CA LYS A 1154 24.33 -8.67 24.64
C LYS A 1154 23.43 -9.39 23.63
N ASP A 1155 24.00 -9.89 22.53
CA ASP A 1155 23.32 -10.77 21.57
C ASP A 1155 23.37 -12.24 22.03
N VAL A 1156 23.73 -12.50 23.29
CA VAL A 1156 23.66 -13.84 23.88
C VAL A 1156 22.24 -14.40 23.75
N ARG A 1157 22.15 -15.60 23.17
CA ARG A 1157 20.87 -16.31 23.06
C ARG A 1157 20.54 -17.02 24.36
N LEU A 1158 19.48 -16.58 25.04
CA LEU A 1158 18.99 -17.14 26.30
C LEU A 1158 17.60 -17.73 26.10
N GLU A 1159 17.53 -19.06 26.02
CA GLU A 1159 16.30 -19.83 25.89
C GLU A 1159 15.92 -20.44 27.24
N LEU A 1160 14.97 -19.80 27.91
CA LEU A 1160 14.48 -20.12 29.25
C LEU A 1160 13.02 -20.60 29.25
N SER A 1161 12.41 -20.91 28.10
CA SER A 1161 11.00 -21.35 28.02
C SER A 1161 10.73 -22.63 28.80
N GLN A 1162 9.46 -22.87 29.12
CA GLN A 1162 9.02 -24.06 29.86
C GLN A 1162 9.68 -24.21 31.24
N ASN A 1163 9.94 -23.08 31.90
CA ASN A 1163 10.35 -23.03 33.29
C ASN A 1163 9.32 -22.32 34.18
N PRO A 1164 9.12 -22.78 35.43
CA PRO A 1164 8.21 -22.15 36.39
C PRO A 1164 8.86 -20.88 36.99
N LEU A 1165 9.25 -19.92 36.14
CA LEU A 1165 9.93 -18.69 36.54
C LEU A 1165 9.07 -17.89 37.52
N SER A 1166 9.71 -17.35 38.56
CA SER A 1166 9.02 -16.47 39.51
C SER A 1166 8.68 -15.11 38.88
N ASN A 1167 7.71 -14.38 39.44
CA ASN A 1167 7.34 -13.05 38.94
C ASN A 1167 8.52 -12.05 39.06
N ASP A 1168 9.36 -12.19 40.10
CA ASP A 1168 10.54 -11.35 40.29
C ASP A 1168 11.56 -11.61 39.18
N THR A 1169 11.75 -12.88 38.82
CA THR A 1169 12.62 -13.30 37.70
C THR A 1169 12.11 -12.79 36.36
N LEU A 1170 10.79 -12.85 36.13
CA LEU A 1170 10.18 -12.30 34.93
C LEU A 1170 10.43 -10.78 34.81
N SER A 1171 10.28 -10.06 35.92
CA SER A 1171 10.55 -8.62 35.98
C SER A 1171 12.02 -8.29 35.70
N TYR A 1172 12.94 -9.10 36.27
CA TYR A 1172 14.37 -8.98 36.02
C TYR A 1172 14.72 -9.23 34.54
N LEU A 1173 14.15 -10.26 33.91
CA LEU A 1173 14.39 -10.57 32.49
C LEU A 1173 13.79 -9.52 31.55
N LEU A 1174 12.61 -8.97 31.87
CA LEU A 1174 12.02 -7.84 31.14
C LEU A 1174 12.89 -6.58 31.24
N GLN A 1175 13.50 -6.32 32.39
CA GLN A 1175 14.44 -5.20 32.56
C GLN A 1175 15.69 -5.41 31.68
N LEU A 1176 16.26 -6.62 31.65
CA LEU A 1176 17.42 -6.91 30.80
C LEU A 1176 17.12 -6.72 29.31
N ARG A 1177 15.90 -7.01 28.86
CA ARG A 1177 15.47 -6.71 27.48
C ARG A 1177 15.55 -5.21 27.19
N ASN A 1178 15.12 -4.36 28.13
CA ASN A 1178 15.27 -2.91 28.00
C ASN A 1178 16.74 -2.45 28.04
N ASP A 1179 17.62 -3.22 28.68
CA ASP A 1179 19.05 -2.94 28.77
C ASP A 1179 19.85 -3.45 27.55
N GLY A 1180 19.17 -3.96 26.51
CA GLY A 1180 19.73 -4.34 25.22
C GLY A 1180 20.00 -5.83 25.02
N TYR A 1181 19.58 -6.70 25.95
CA TYR A 1181 19.61 -8.15 25.75
C TYR A 1181 18.37 -8.59 24.96
N ASN A 1182 18.48 -8.65 23.64
CA ASN A 1182 17.31 -8.78 22.77
C ASN A 1182 16.91 -10.25 22.49
N ASP A 1183 17.85 -11.19 22.51
CA ASP A 1183 17.60 -12.63 22.25
C ASP A 1183 17.28 -13.41 23.55
N LEU A 1184 16.25 -12.93 24.25
CA LEU A 1184 15.73 -13.52 25.49
C LEU A 1184 14.35 -14.16 25.25
N THR A 1185 14.29 -15.50 25.21
CA THR A 1185 13.04 -16.26 25.17
C THR A 1185 12.74 -16.82 26.55
N PHE A 1186 11.62 -16.44 27.14
CA PHE A 1186 11.22 -16.90 28.48
C PHE A 1186 9.70 -16.88 28.62
N GLY A 1187 9.20 -17.70 29.55
CA GLY A 1187 7.78 -17.80 29.86
C GLY A 1187 7.57 -18.42 31.24
N GLN A 1188 6.36 -18.29 31.77
CA GLN A 1188 5.96 -18.91 33.03
C GLN A 1188 5.16 -20.18 32.77
N SER A 1189 5.84 -21.18 32.22
CA SER A 1189 5.23 -22.45 31.84
C SER A 1189 6.07 -23.64 32.29
N SER A 1190 5.52 -24.83 32.25
CA SER A 1190 6.19 -26.06 32.64
C SER A 1190 5.76 -27.18 31.71
N LEU A 1191 6.65 -28.13 31.46
CA LEU A 1191 6.41 -29.21 30.51
C LEU A 1191 6.12 -30.53 31.23
N ALA A 1192 5.06 -31.23 30.82
CA ALA A 1192 4.82 -32.63 31.16
C ALA A 1192 5.04 -33.51 29.91
N GLU A 1193 5.97 -34.46 29.97
CA GLU A 1193 6.15 -35.48 28.93
C GLU A 1193 5.31 -36.72 29.26
N ILE A 1194 4.58 -37.27 28.29
CA ILE A 1194 3.70 -38.43 28.50
C ILE A 1194 4.37 -39.68 27.95
N VAL A 1195 4.63 -40.65 28.82
CA VAL A 1195 5.19 -41.94 28.47
C VAL A 1195 4.13 -43.01 28.61
N ILE A 1196 3.80 -43.67 27.50
CA ILE A 1196 2.77 -44.71 27.46
C ILE A 1196 3.43 -46.09 27.49
N THR A 1197 2.94 -46.96 28.37
CA THR A 1197 3.26 -48.40 28.37
C THR A 1197 2.00 -49.24 28.18
N GLY A 1198 2.08 -50.32 27.39
CA GLY A 1198 0.92 -51.13 27.02
C GLY A 1198 0.22 -50.65 25.74
N ARG A 1199 -1.07 -51.00 25.55
CA ARG A 1199 -1.84 -50.68 24.32
C ARG A 1199 -2.96 -49.68 24.60
N GLY A 1200 -2.76 -48.45 24.15
CA GLY A 1200 -3.69 -47.33 24.25
C GLY A 1200 -3.04 -46.04 23.77
N SER A 1201 -3.79 -44.93 23.82
CA SER A 1201 -3.35 -43.62 23.33
C SER A 1201 -3.78 -42.49 24.26
N VAL A 1202 -3.05 -41.38 24.15
CA VAL A 1202 -3.35 -40.05 24.73
C VAL A 1202 -3.21 -39.04 23.59
N SER A 1203 -3.98 -37.96 23.59
CA SER A 1203 -4.06 -37.00 22.48
C SER A 1203 -2.74 -36.29 22.16
N GLU A 1204 -1.87 -36.14 23.16
CA GLU A 1204 -0.60 -35.43 23.05
C GLU A 1204 0.51 -36.25 23.73
N SER A 1205 1.74 -36.15 23.22
CA SER A 1205 2.93 -36.79 23.80
C SER A 1205 3.69 -35.89 24.78
N ALA A 1206 3.43 -34.58 24.75
CA ALA A 1206 3.95 -33.60 25.70
C ALA A 1206 2.98 -32.43 25.84
N ILE A 1207 2.86 -31.87 27.04
CA ILE A 1207 1.92 -30.81 27.40
C ILE A 1207 2.66 -29.67 28.07
N GLU A 1208 2.48 -28.46 27.56
CA GLU A 1208 2.93 -27.24 28.23
C GLU A 1208 1.77 -26.64 29.05
N LEU A 1209 2.00 -26.41 30.35
CA LEU A 1209 1.06 -25.76 31.25
C LEU A 1209 1.65 -24.47 31.81
N GLU A 1210 0.89 -23.39 31.76
CA GLU A 1210 1.27 -22.18 32.48
C GLU A 1210 1.23 -22.41 34.00
N ASN A 1211 1.93 -21.56 34.75
CA ASN A 1211 1.94 -21.61 36.20
C ASN A 1211 0.51 -21.61 36.77
N ASN A 1212 0.21 -22.60 37.62
CA ASN A 1212 -1.09 -22.82 38.29
C ASN A 1212 -2.23 -23.33 37.40
N GLN A 1213 -1.99 -23.70 36.14
CA GLN A 1213 -3.01 -24.31 35.29
C GLN A 1213 -3.27 -25.79 35.61
N TYR A 1214 -4.46 -26.26 35.24
CA TYR A 1214 -4.89 -27.65 35.28
C TYR A 1214 -5.36 -28.06 33.88
N LEU A 1215 -5.14 -29.31 33.48
CA LEU A 1215 -5.59 -29.83 32.19
C LEU A 1215 -6.12 -31.26 32.32
N ASP A 1216 -7.26 -31.50 31.68
CA ASP A 1216 -7.90 -32.81 31.64
C ASP A 1216 -7.39 -33.65 30.46
N LEU A 1217 -6.77 -34.78 30.76
CA LEU A 1217 -6.23 -35.72 29.76
C LEU A 1217 -7.12 -36.95 29.64
N PHE A 1218 -7.67 -37.15 28.45
CA PHE A 1218 -8.46 -38.34 28.17
C PHE A 1218 -7.56 -39.50 27.72
N LEU A 1219 -7.51 -40.55 28.54
CA LEU A 1219 -6.75 -41.76 28.31
C LEU A 1219 -7.64 -42.77 27.57
N GLN A 1220 -7.22 -43.19 26.38
CA GLN A 1220 -7.99 -44.07 25.51
C GLN A 1220 -7.32 -45.45 25.38
N PRO A 1221 -7.75 -46.46 26.17
CA PRO A 1221 -7.25 -47.82 26.02
C PRO A 1221 -7.68 -48.44 24.69
N ASP A 1222 -6.83 -49.26 24.10
CA ASP A 1222 -7.17 -50.08 22.94
C ASP A 1222 -8.19 -51.18 23.30
N THR A 1223 -8.81 -51.77 22.28
CA THR A 1223 -9.76 -52.88 22.48
C THR A 1223 -9.09 -54.04 23.21
N GLY A 1224 -9.64 -54.41 24.38
CA GLY A 1224 -9.10 -55.45 25.25
C GLY A 1224 -8.19 -54.96 26.39
N TYR A 1225 -7.99 -53.65 26.53
CA TYR A 1225 -7.16 -53.02 27.56
C TYR A 1225 -7.96 -52.02 28.42
N GLN A 1226 -7.43 -51.69 29.60
CA GLN A 1226 -7.93 -50.63 30.48
C GLN A 1226 -6.77 -49.77 31.01
N VAL A 1227 -7.08 -48.57 31.51
CA VAL A 1227 -6.08 -47.76 32.22
C VAL A 1227 -5.70 -48.49 33.51
N GLY A 1228 -4.44 -48.87 33.62
CA GLY A 1228 -3.85 -49.47 34.82
C GLY A 1228 -3.44 -48.41 35.83
N SER A 1229 -2.58 -47.47 35.41
CA SER A 1229 -2.10 -46.39 36.26
C SER A 1229 -1.73 -45.14 35.44
N ALA A 1230 -1.72 -43.97 36.09
CA ALA A 1230 -1.19 -42.72 35.55
C ALA A 1230 -0.47 -41.99 36.68
N THR A 1231 0.87 -41.95 36.65
CA THR A 1231 1.72 -41.47 37.77
C THR A 1231 2.95 -40.71 37.26
N GLY A 1232 3.58 -39.89 38.10
CA GLY A 1232 4.85 -39.21 37.77
C GLY A 1232 4.74 -37.70 37.56
N CYS A 1233 3.55 -37.18 37.26
CA CYS A 1233 3.23 -35.75 37.36
C CYS A 1233 2.18 -35.49 38.47
N PRO A 1234 2.05 -34.26 38.98
CA PRO A 1234 0.97 -33.86 39.87
C PRO A 1234 -0.38 -34.01 39.18
N GLY A 1235 -1.33 -34.74 39.75
CA GLY A 1235 -2.65 -34.90 39.14
C GLY A 1235 -3.50 -36.00 39.77
N VAL A 1236 -4.74 -36.14 39.29
CA VAL A 1236 -5.71 -37.13 39.80
C VAL A 1236 -6.32 -37.92 38.65
N LEU A 1237 -6.24 -39.26 38.73
CA LEU A 1237 -6.89 -40.18 37.79
C LEU A 1237 -8.31 -40.54 38.25
N LEU A 1238 -9.30 -40.31 37.39
CA LEU A 1238 -10.69 -40.75 37.55
C LEU A 1238 -11.15 -41.51 36.30
N ASN A 1239 -11.22 -42.83 36.38
CA ASN A 1239 -11.52 -43.74 35.27
C ASN A 1239 -10.56 -43.56 34.08
N ARG A 1240 -11.00 -42.84 33.04
CA ARG A 1240 -10.26 -42.56 31.79
C ARG A 1240 -9.81 -41.11 31.69
N LEU A 1241 -10.11 -40.28 32.69
CA LEU A 1241 -9.72 -38.88 32.72
C LEU A 1241 -8.64 -38.68 33.77
N TYR A 1242 -7.48 -38.16 33.36
CA TYR A 1242 -6.41 -37.74 34.25
C TYR A 1242 -6.36 -36.22 34.27
N THR A 1243 -6.74 -35.61 35.40
CA THR A 1243 -6.61 -34.16 35.58
C THR A 1243 -5.19 -33.87 36.04
N LEU A 1244 -4.36 -33.39 35.11
CA LEU A 1244 -3.01 -32.89 35.36
C LEU A 1244 -3.11 -31.58 36.15
N GLY A 1245 -2.41 -31.51 37.27
CA GLY A 1245 -2.37 -30.34 38.15
C GLY A 1245 -1.18 -29.43 37.86
N PRO A 1246 -1.08 -28.29 38.59
CA PRO A 1246 -0.01 -27.34 38.45
C PRO A 1246 1.34 -28.00 38.54
N LEU A 1247 2.15 -27.75 37.52
CA LEU A 1247 3.50 -28.23 37.45
C LEU A 1247 4.44 -27.31 38.23
N GLN A 1248 5.56 -27.86 38.67
CA GLN A 1248 6.64 -27.14 39.36
C GLN A 1248 7.94 -27.32 38.58
N GLY A 1249 7.85 -27.23 37.25
CA GLY A 1249 8.89 -27.59 36.30
C GLY A 1249 8.55 -28.85 35.51
N PHE A 1250 9.58 -29.40 34.87
CA PHE A 1250 9.45 -30.61 34.08
C PHE A 1250 9.01 -31.82 34.90
N CYS A 1251 8.06 -32.61 34.37
CA CYS A 1251 7.69 -33.90 34.91
C CYS A 1251 7.41 -34.91 33.79
N VAL A 1252 7.46 -36.21 34.12
CA VAL A 1252 7.11 -37.30 33.20
C VAL A 1252 5.87 -38.01 33.73
N LEU A 1253 4.76 -37.95 32.98
CA LEU A 1253 3.53 -38.68 33.25
C LEU A 1253 3.60 -40.07 32.61
N GLN A 1254 3.82 -41.09 33.43
CA GLN A 1254 3.77 -42.49 33.03
C GLN A 1254 2.31 -42.98 33.04
N VAL A 1255 1.78 -43.29 31.86
CA VAL A 1255 0.45 -43.89 31.67
C VAL A 1255 0.61 -45.35 31.28
N GLU A 1256 0.03 -46.24 32.07
CA GLU A 1256 0.07 -47.68 31.85
C GLU A 1256 -1.32 -48.18 31.42
N PHE A 1257 -1.38 -48.87 30.27
CA PHE A 1257 -2.55 -49.60 29.81
C PHE A 1257 -2.35 -51.10 29.99
N VAL A 1258 -3.16 -51.73 30.84
CA VAL A 1258 -3.07 -53.16 31.14
C VAL A 1258 -4.19 -53.94 30.45
N PRO A 1259 -3.95 -55.21 30.04
CA PRO A 1259 -5.02 -56.06 29.49
C PRO A 1259 -6.19 -56.20 30.47
N LEU A 1260 -7.41 -56.26 29.93
CA LEU A 1260 -8.61 -56.58 30.72
C LEU A 1260 -8.51 -58.04 31.23
N PRO A 1261 -8.89 -58.31 32.50
CA PRO A 1261 -8.80 -59.63 33.10
C PRO A 1261 -9.76 -60.66 32.49
#